data_AF-A0A5R9A8C5-F1
#
_entry.id   AF-A0A5R9A8C5-F1
#
_cell.length_a   1.000
_cell.length_b   1.000
_cell.length_c   1.000
_cell.angle_alpha   90.00
_cell.angle_beta   90.00
_cell.angle_gamma   90.00
#
_symmetry.space_group_name_H-M   'P 1'
#
loop_
_entity.id
_entity.type
_entity.pdbx_description
1 polymer ?
#
loop_
_entity_poly.entity_id
_entity_poly.type
_entity_poly.pdbx_seq_one_letter_code
_entity_poly.pdbx_strand_id
1 'polypeptide(L)'
;MLCAMLTGVLSAAPVSQVPLQIASGAPGNILLLPSAAHGATAAAANPSPVYVTGERYFGYFDPDKCYAYRVGEAGTERYFQPVGPALAQVCRQAWSGNFLNWATAQVIDVYRAVLTGGDRFIDSAALTVLQKGRNLRRDGAFPDRSLPFDIVAGATPFSGVTLHLRVAGEERSLLLSRSPEFPGEPQEFLPGEPLLPAVTYQVTVRVQVCATGQLERNCQRYGEHFKPEGLLQYAGRLRFSLFGRAEREAGAVLRAPQKFVGPWLDDGGDNPLKEWSAQTGIFIDRPAGVIATLNRFDEASLLPFDDVGELLRAATSYLRNQGDQADPLTYACQRNTMLGIGGAGAGAGAGEAGASLLRLGDPQLAQATQQVATMQGGAGSAASLALAGLAYDAHVRDLRPDLPGRQNAATYWLASSREVAGPGSALWLATQYGGFAIPRSYSFVRTSPLPESTWQGVDGWPLNLLKLADPDPLRDELKQAFVRAADDEPRSIGNFSAGPNPGEWFSTLLGGRRWSGDLQLWREGERQPQWSAARMLDELSEAQLAGRNILTVRPAGAGADGSLIARAGMPFAWSALDDEQRRRLGSEQGETLVDYLRGSRLQERREPGSALPFRLRDSRLGDIVGSRAVYSWYDPQPYGELPKPLGAGYREFLASEQYQQRAPLVAVGANDGMLHGFDARDGRELFAYLPAAVLGHLRELADPGYAHRHYVDGSPTVGNAWIGGEWRTLLVGSTGAGGNSLFALDVTDPERVRSGSVLWEFSHPDLGYTLGRPSLMALGSGKFVVAVSSGARDPESRGGEIWLLDAADGRVLKRIHLPEAGDLGPVTAISSMGDVTANRLYAGDSLGSLWRVDLAGDAGGDSAVPPSLAGKPLFRALAPDGSPQAISTSVAAALDSSGQVRVLFGTGRFYRVGDDEPSAKTESLYGVFDDGRSLAGRSELLPVPGKDGGRGWYLDLPADGWRAVEQPQIRDGTLVLFNLIAPGDDPCSDPLAHASVVLDIGSGERLAGGLPSAVMAGSDVAQQSSGALLQSDPAGALRILGVDRDGRPQGQAVDLPRNSGRKAWWESR
;
A
#
# COMPACT_ATOMS: atom_id res chain seq x y z
N MET A 1 28.46 6.94 47.94
CA MET A 1 27.07 6.46 48.19
C MET A 1 26.11 7.51 47.67
N LEU A 2 25.72 7.41 46.39
CA LEU A 2 24.54 8.08 45.82
C LEU A 2 24.45 7.63 44.36
N CYS A 3 23.88 6.44 44.17
CA CYS A 3 23.44 5.94 42.88
C CYS A 3 22.32 4.93 43.18
N ALA A 4 21.07 5.35 43.01
CA ALA A 4 19.90 4.49 42.75
C ALA A 4 18.62 5.33 42.79
N MET A 5 17.66 4.95 41.94
CA MET A 5 16.25 5.35 41.89
C MET A 5 15.89 6.46 40.88
N LEU A 6 16.16 6.19 39.60
CA LEU A 6 15.27 6.57 38.49
C LEU A 6 14.81 5.28 37.81
N THR A 7 13.89 4.56 38.44
CA THR A 7 13.08 3.55 37.74
C THR A 7 11.97 4.28 37.02
N GLY A 8 12.20 4.57 35.73
CA GLY A 8 11.14 5.05 34.84
C GLY A 8 10.03 4.01 34.76
N VAL A 9 8.80 4.43 35.02
CA VAL A 9 7.61 3.65 34.68
C VAL A 9 7.59 3.58 33.16
N LEU A 10 7.88 2.42 32.58
CA LEU A 10 7.63 2.15 31.15
C LEU A 10 6.12 2.30 30.93
N SER A 11 5.69 3.44 30.38
CA SER A 11 4.34 3.61 29.85
C SER A 11 4.15 2.63 28.70
N ALA A 12 3.08 1.84 28.71
CA ALA A 12 2.74 0.98 27.56
C ALA A 12 2.56 1.82 26.29
N ALA A 13 2.91 1.25 25.13
CA ALA A 13 2.76 1.88 23.83
C ALA A 13 1.28 2.17 23.53
N PRO A 14 0.92 3.31 22.90
CA PRO A 14 -0.47 3.68 22.62
C PRO A 14 -1.14 2.72 21.61
N VAL A 15 -2.47 2.77 21.52
CA VAL A 15 -3.21 2.09 20.44
C VAL A 15 -2.76 2.64 19.09
N SER A 16 -2.42 1.75 18.16
CA SER A 16 -1.95 2.18 16.83
C SER A 16 -3.08 2.87 16.09
N GLN A 17 -2.80 4.06 15.57
CA GLN A 17 -3.71 4.77 14.65
C GLN A 17 -3.38 4.47 13.19
N VAL A 18 -2.32 3.69 12.92
CA VAL A 18 -1.96 3.20 11.58
C VAL A 18 -2.16 1.68 11.55
N PRO A 19 -2.72 1.09 10.48
CA PRO A 19 -2.93 -0.34 10.41
C PRO A 19 -1.60 -1.10 10.47
N LEU A 20 -1.49 -2.01 11.43
CA LEU A 20 -0.30 -2.85 11.63
C LEU A 20 -0.13 -3.90 10.53
N GLN A 21 -1.11 -4.03 9.63
CA GLN A 21 -1.15 -5.02 8.53
C GLN A 21 -0.58 -4.51 7.19
N ILE A 22 -0.07 -3.28 7.12
CA ILE A 22 0.47 -2.69 5.88
C ILE A 22 1.99 -2.48 6.02
N ALA A 23 2.77 -3.05 5.10
CA ALA A 23 4.16 -2.67 4.89
C ALA A 23 4.22 -1.18 4.51
N SER A 24 4.92 -0.35 5.27
CA SER A 24 4.82 1.12 5.21
C SER A 24 4.65 1.67 3.78
N GLY A 25 3.65 2.52 3.54
CA GLY A 25 3.38 3.17 2.25
C GLY A 25 4.44 4.21 1.82
N ALA A 26 5.70 3.98 2.17
CA ALA A 26 6.82 4.88 2.03
C ALA A 26 7.17 5.18 0.56
N PRO A 27 7.69 6.39 0.27
CA PRO A 27 8.09 6.76 -1.08
C PRO A 27 9.29 5.93 -1.55
N GLY A 28 9.29 5.54 -2.83
CA GLY A 28 10.39 4.81 -3.44
C GLY A 28 11.61 5.69 -3.71
N ASN A 29 12.79 5.08 -3.70
CA ASN A 29 14.07 5.75 -3.99
C ASN A 29 14.63 5.30 -5.35
N ILE A 30 14.95 6.27 -6.21
CA ILE A 30 15.74 6.05 -7.43
C ILE A 30 17.13 6.68 -7.26
N LEU A 31 18.18 5.89 -7.46
CA LEU A 31 19.57 6.31 -7.46
C LEU A 31 20.06 6.32 -8.91
N LEU A 32 20.37 7.50 -9.44
CA LEU A 32 20.77 7.69 -10.82
C LEU A 32 22.29 7.61 -10.97
N LEU A 33 22.77 6.72 -11.85
CA LEU A 33 24.19 6.39 -12.03
C LEU A 33 24.64 6.64 -13.49
N PRO A 34 24.73 7.91 -13.95
CA PRO A 34 25.21 8.22 -15.30
C PRO A 34 26.73 8.04 -15.44
N SER A 35 27.15 7.22 -16.42
CA SER A 35 28.57 7.02 -16.71
C SER A 35 29.20 8.26 -17.33
N ALA A 36 30.36 8.69 -16.82
CA ALA A 36 31.12 9.81 -17.39
C ALA A 36 32.01 9.39 -18.58
N ALA A 37 31.91 8.14 -19.06
CA ALA A 37 32.65 7.68 -20.21
C ALA A 37 32.23 8.45 -21.48
N HIS A 38 33.21 8.95 -22.24
CA HIS A 38 32.95 9.72 -23.45
C HIS A 38 32.17 8.89 -24.49
N GLY A 39 32.52 7.61 -24.67
CA GLY A 39 31.80 6.72 -25.58
C GLY A 39 30.33 6.50 -25.19
N ALA A 40 30.01 6.46 -23.89
CA ALA A 40 28.66 6.23 -23.39
C ALA A 40 27.73 7.43 -23.59
N THR A 41 28.30 8.64 -23.65
CA THR A 41 27.55 9.90 -23.79
C THR A 41 27.56 10.43 -25.21
N ALA A 42 28.74 10.41 -25.86
CA ALA A 42 28.97 11.10 -27.11
C ALA A 42 28.78 10.25 -28.37
N ALA A 43 28.56 8.94 -28.22
CA ALA A 43 28.27 8.06 -29.34
C ALA A 43 27.01 8.49 -30.10
N ALA A 44 26.96 8.12 -31.38
CA ALA A 44 25.76 8.31 -32.19
C ALA A 44 24.59 7.46 -31.66
N ALA A 45 23.46 8.10 -31.36
CA ALA A 45 22.24 7.37 -30.99
C ALA A 45 21.78 6.45 -32.12
N ASN A 46 21.92 6.93 -33.36
CA ASN A 46 21.68 6.20 -34.61
C ASN A 46 23.04 5.75 -35.21
N PRO A 47 23.49 4.51 -34.99
CA PRO A 47 24.89 4.11 -35.19
C PRO A 47 25.28 3.87 -36.66
N SER A 48 24.32 3.61 -37.55
CA SER A 48 24.61 3.44 -38.98
C SER A 48 25.16 4.73 -39.59
N PRO A 49 26.34 4.70 -40.26
CA PRO A 49 26.90 5.86 -40.94
C PRO A 49 26.22 6.14 -42.28
N VAL A 50 25.28 5.30 -42.72
CA VAL A 50 24.52 5.44 -43.97
C VAL A 50 23.10 5.91 -43.64
N TYR A 51 22.67 6.99 -44.29
CA TYR A 51 21.28 7.44 -44.25
C TYR A 51 20.44 6.63 -45.22
N VAL A 52 19.38 6.00 -44.73
CA VAL A 52 18.47 5.19 -45.53
C VAL A 52 17.12 5.90 -45.58
N THR A 53 16.66 6.21 -46.79
CA THR A 53 15.35 6.84 -47.00
C THR A 53 14.24 5.89 -46.54
N GLY A 54 13.32 6.39 -45.71
CA GLY A 54 12.21 5.61 -45.15
C GLY A 54 12.50 4.96 -43.79
N GLU A 55 13.76 4.92 -43.35
CA GLU A 55 14.10 4.54 -41.98
C GLU A 55 13.84 5.71 -41.02
N ARG A 56 13.31 5.41 -39.83
CA ARG A 56 13.04 6.40 -38.79
C ARG A 56 14.25 6.52 -37.86
N TYR A 57 14.76 7.73 -37.68
CA TYR A 57 15.86 8.06 -36.78
C TYR A 57 15.36 8.93 -35.64
N PHE A 58 15.80 8.61 -34.42
CA PHE A 58 15.30 9.24 -33.20
C PHE A 58 16.33 10.18 -32.54
N GLY A 59 15.85 11.16 -31.77
CA GLY A 59 16.65 12.22 -31.14
C GLY A 59 15.74 13.34 -30.62
N TYR A 60 16.26 14.57 -30.54
CA TYR A 60 15.46 15.74 -30.13
C TYR A 60 14.53 16.28 -31.22
N PHE A 61 14.81 16.00 -32.49
CA PHE A 61 13.95 16.45 -33.58
C PHE A 61 12.79 15.48 -33.74
N ASP A 62 11.61 15.99 -34.06
CA ASP A 62 10.48 15.16 -34.45
C ASP A 62 10.72 14.69 -35.89
N PRO A 63 10.87 13.38 -36.15
CA PRO A 63 11.15 12.88 -37.48
C PRO A 63 10.02 13.14 -38.48
N ASP A 64 8.81 13.43 -38.00
CA ASP A 64 7.64 13.74 -38.82
C ASP A 64 7.43 15.24 -39.02
N LYS A 65 8.44 16.08 -38.73
CA LYS A 65 8.43 17.53 -38.94
C LYS A 65 9.56 18.01 -39.86
N CYS A 66 9.28 19.10 -40.56
CA CYS A 66 10.25 19.89 -41.31
C CYS A 66 10.65 21.13 -40.51
N TYR A 67 11.91 21.53 -40.64
CA TYR A 67 12.51 22.61 -39.86
C TYR A 67 13.18 23.65 -40.76
N ALA A 68 13.06 24.92 -40.38
CA ALA A 68 13.88 26.01 -40.91
C ALA A 68 14.91 26.43 -39.85
N TYR A 69 16.13 26.74 -40.29
CA TYR A 69 17.15 27.25 -39.37
C TYR A 69 16.96 28.75 -39.18
N ARG A 70 16.73 29.18 -37.94
CA ARG A 70 16.57 30.59 -37.55
C ARG A 70 17.89 31.15 -37.05
N VAL A 71 18.19 32.39 -37.45
CA VAL A 71 19.28 33.20 -36.91
C VAL A 71 18.65 34.46 -36.31
N GLY A 72 18.63 34.56 -34.98
CA GLY A 72 18.10 35.73 -34.25
C GLY A 72 19.04 36.93 -34.26
N GLU A 73 18.60 38.03 -33.63
CA GLU A 73 19.36 39.30 -33.56
C GLU A 73 20.60 39.20 -32.66
N ALA A 74 20.54 38.39 -31.60
CA ALA A 74 21.70 38.01 -30.79
C ALA A 74 22.31 36.70 -31.34
N GLY A 75 23.65 36.63 -31.40
CA GLY A 75 24.36 35.43 -31.89
C GLY A 75 24.06 34.13 -31.11
N THR A 76 23.43 34.23 -29.94
CA THR A 76 22.96 33.12 -29.10
C THR A 76 21.60 32.54 -29.50
N GLU A 77 20.79 33.23 -30.31
CA GLU A 77 19.43 32.83 -30.71
C GLU A 77 19.41 32.10 -32.06
N ARG A 78 20.23 31.06 -32.19
CA ARG A 78 20.27 30.20 -33.39
C ARG A 78 19.69 28.83 -33.08
N TYR A 79 18.65 28.43 -33.80
CA TYR A 79 17.96 27.15 -33.60
C TYR A 79 17.12 26.75 -34.81
N PHE A 80 16.82 25.46 -34.91
CA PHE A 80 15.86 24.90 -35.84
C PHE A 80 14.44 25.11 -35.32
N GLN A 81 13.60 25.77 -36.10
CA GLN A 81 12.18 25.97 -35.81
C GLN A 81 11.32 25.06 -36.69
N PRO A 82 10.32 24.36 -36.13
CA PRO A 82 9.40 23.54 -36.92
C PRO A 82 8.52 24.43 -37.81
N VAL A 83 8.42 24.11 -39.10
CA VAL A 83 7.66 24.87 -40.11
C VAL A 83 6.48 24.10 -40.69
N GLY A 84 6.35 22.81 -40.41
CA GLY A 84 5.24 21.98 -40.86
C GLY A 84 5.56 20.49 -40.81
N PRO A 85 4.60 19.63 -41.18
CA PRO A 85 4.78 18.18 -41.19
C PRO A 85 5.69 17.72 -42.34
N ALA A 86 6.46 16.67 -42.11
CA ALA A 86 7.19 15.93 -43.13
C ALA A 86 6.31 14.80 -43.70
N LEU A 87 6.33 14.62 -45.02
CA LEU A 87 5.62 13.52 -45.68
C LEU A 87 6.62 12.40 -45.96
N ALA A 88 6.42 11.23 -45.36
CA ALA A 88 7.38 10.12 -45.39
C ALA A 88 8.81 10.58 -45.01
N GLN A 89 8.90 11.42 -43.97
CA GLN A 89 10.16 11.99 -43.46
C GLN A 89 10.96 12.85 -44.47
N VAL A 90 10.31 13.28 -45.57
CA VAL A 90 10.90 14.11 -46.62
C VAL A 90 10.41 15.56 -46.50
N CYS A 91 11.34 16.50 -46.64
CA CYS A 91 11.11 17.94 -46.59
C CYS A 91 11.68 18.62 -47.82
N ARG A 92 10.88 19.43 -48.53
CA ARG A 92 11.34 20.21 -49.69
C ARG A 92 11.81 21.58 -49.23
N GLN A 93 13.05 21.95 -49.60
CA GLN A 93 13.66 23.25 -49.25
C GLN A 93 13.70 23.56 -47.73
N ALA A 94 13.64 22.51 -46.91
CA ALA A 94 13.69 22.60 -45.45
C ALA A 94 14.47 21.40 -44.92
N TRP A 95 14.85 21.45 -43.64
CA TRP A 95 15.54 20.36 -42.97
C TRP A 95 14.54 19.31 -42.50
N SER A 96 14.78 18.04 -42.81
CA SER A 96 13.99 16.94 -42.25
C SER A 96 14.43 16.68 -40.80
N GLY A 97 13.49 16.62 -39.86
CA GLY A 97 13.78 16.22 -38.49
C GLY A 97 14.40 14.82 -38.41
N ASN A 98 13.97 13.91 -39.29
CA ASN A 98 14.51 12.55 -39.38
C ASN A 98 15.99 12.57 -39.78
N PHE A 99 16.34 13.41 -40.77
CA PHE A 99 17.72 13.63 -41.16
C PHE A 99 18.54 14.26 -40.03
N LEU A 100 18.01 15.27 -39.33
CA LEU A 100 18.72 15.94 -38.25
C LEU A 100 19.01 14.99 -37.08
N ASN A 101 18.07 14.09 -36.75
CA ASN A 101 18.30 13.03 -35.77
C ASN A 101 19.43 12.08 -36.18
N TRP A 102 19.42 11.60 -37.43
CA TRP A 102 20.53 10.80 -37.95
C TRP A 102 21.85 11.57 -37.90
N ALA A 103 21.88 12.80 -38.40
CA ALA A 103 23.09 13.60 -38.53
C ALA A 103 23.69 14.01 -37.18
N THR A 104 22.87 14.20 -36.13
CA THR A 104 23.30 14.92 -34.92
C THR A 104 23.03 14.24 -33.58
N ALA A 105 22.07 13.32 -33.47
CA ALA A 105 21.63 12.81 -32.16
C ALA A 105 22.70 11.95 -31.48
N GLN A 106 23.11 12.38 -30.28
CA GLN A 106 23.95 11.59 -29.39
C GLN A 106 23.11 10.80 -28.40
N VAL A 107 23.71 9.75 -27.83
CA VAL A 107 23.07 8.92 -26.80
C VAL A 107 22.57 9.76 -25.61
N ILE A 108 23.37 10.72 -25.15
CA ILE A 108 22.99 11.62 -24.04
C ILE A 108 21.74 12.48 -24.34
N ASP A 109 21.53 12.85 -25.60
CA ASP A 109 20.36 13.64 -26.01
C ASP A 109 19.07 12.84 -25.80
N VAL A 110 19.09 11.55 -26.14
CA VAL A 110 17.95 10.64 -25.94
C VAL A 110 17.67 10.42 -24.45
N TYR A 111 18.72 10.22 -23.63
CA TYR A 111 18.56 10.06 -22.19
C TYR A 111 17.94 11.29 -21.53
N ARG A 112 18.37 12.49 -21.93
CA ARG A 112 17.79 13.75 -21.46
C ARG A 112 16.36 13.93 -21.95
N ALA A 113 16.06 13.62 -23.20
CA ALA A 113 14.70 13.65 -23.72
C ALA A 113 13.74 12.79 -22.88
N VAL A 114 14.18 11.59 -22.48
CA VAL A 114 13.39 10.65 -21.67
C VAL A 114 13.29 11.08 -20.20
N LEU A 115 14.40 11.43 -19.56
CA LEU A 115 14.46 11.65 -18.11
C LEU A 115 14.00 13.05 -17.72
N THR A 116 14.44 14.07 -18.45
CA THR A 116 14.19 15.49 -18.13
C THR A 116 13.33 16.19 -19.16
N GLY A 117 13.07 15.62 -20.34
CA GLY A 117 12.44 16.35 -21.45
C GLY A 117 13.43 17.21 -22.24
N GLY A 118 14.74 17.01 -22.02
CA GLY A 118 15.84 17.64 -22.75
C GLY A 118 16.63 18.70 -21.98
N ASP A 119 17.82 19.03 -22.48
CA ASP A 119 18.65 20.15 -22.02
C ASP A 119 18.10 21.47 -22.60
N ARG A 120 17.37 22.24 -21.78
CA ARG A 120 16.67 23.46 -22.19
C ARG A 120 17.63 24.66 -22.14
N PHE A 121 18.07 25.11 -23.32
CA PHE A 121 18.91 26.31 -23.47
C PHE A 121 18.11 27.60 -23.28
N ILE A 122 16.93 27.67 -23.88
CA ILE A 122 15.94 28.72 -23.63
C ILE A 122 14.76 28.03 -22.94
N ASP A 123 14.37 28.53 -21.76
CA ASP A 123 13.21 28.04 -21.02
C ASP A 123 12.37 29.21 -20.48
N SER A 124 11.77 29.98 -21.40
CA SER A 124 10.86 31.08 -21.04
C SER A 124 9.40 30.63 -21.19
N ALA A 125 8.43 31.36 -20.65
CA ALA A 125 7.01 30.97 -20.75
C ALA A 125 6.57 30.68 -22.20
N ALA A 126 7.02 31.48 -23.18
CA ALA A 126 6.58 31.39 -24.57
C ALA A 126 7.48 30.53 -25.48
N LEU A 127 8.71 30.23 -25.09
CA LEU A 127 9.69 29.56 -25.94
C LEU A 127 10.53 28.56 -25.14
N THR A 128 10.56 27.31 -25.63
CA THR A 128 11.50 26.29 -25.20
C THR A 128 12.38 25.85 -26.36
N VAL A 129 13.70 25.96 -26.19
CA VAL A 129 14.70 25.50 -27.16
C VAL A 129 15.63 24.52 -26.47
N LEU A 130 15.67 23.29 -26.98
CA LEU A 130 16.59 22.26 -26.53
C LEU A 130 17.94 22.43 -27.21
N GLN A 131 19.02 22.08 -26.52
CA GLN A 131 20.37 22.08 -27.07
C GLN A 131 20.98 20.68 -27.02
N LYS A 132 21.68 20.34 -28.10
CA LYS A 132 22.45 19.11 -28.24
C LYS A 132 23.59 19.06 -27.19
N GLY A 133 23.93 17.85 -26.76
CA GLY A 133 25.11 17.58 -25.95
C GLY A 133 26.44 17.92 -26.65
N ARG A 134 27.49 18.05 -25.85
CA ARG A 134 28.85 18.38 -26.29
C ARG A 134 29.56 17.15 -26.83
N ASN A 135 30.24 17.31 -27.96
CA ASN A 135 31.17 16.36 -28.51
C ASN A 135 32.55 17.02 -28.68
N LEU A 136 33.50 16.64 -27.83
CA LEU A 136 34.82 17.27 -27.76
C LEU A 136 35.95 16.45 -28.39
N ARG A 137 35.68 15.23 -28.89
CA ARG A 137 36.73 14.32 -29.34
C ARG A 137 36.38 13.60 -30.63
N ARG A 138 37.42 13.25 -31.38
CA ARG A 138 37.35 12.46 -32.61
C ARG A 138 37.88 11.05 -32.34
N ASP A 139 37.10 10.26 -31.63
CA ASP A 139 37.48 8.91 -31.18
C ASP A 139 36.72 7.78 -31.90
N GLY A 140 35.88 8.12 -32.89
CA GLY A 140 35.07 7.15 -33.64
C GLY A 140 33.73 6.80 -32.98
N ALA A 141 33.39 7.37 -31.82
CA ALA A 141 32.08 7.22 -31.20
C ALA A 141 30.95 7.79 -32.11
N PHE A 142 31.25 8.87 -32.82
CA PHE A 142 30.37 9.48 -33.82
C PHE A 142 31.16 9.70 -35.13
N PRO A 143 31.09 8.78 -36.11
CA PRO A 143 31.86 8.91 -37.34
C PRO A 143 31.36 10.07 -38.21
N ASP A 144 32.27 10.63 -39.02
CA ASP A 144 31.90 11.55 -40.10
C ASP A 144 30.92 10.83 -41.06
N ARG A 145 29.91 11.56 -41.56
CA ARG A 145 28.84 11.00 -42.40
C ARG A 145 28.80 11.66 -43.76
N SER A 146 28.18 10.99 -44.72
CA SER A 146 27.97 11.51 -46.08
C SER A 146 26.52 11.33 -46.50
N LEU A 147 25.94 12.37 -47.09
CA LEU A 147 24.60 12.37 -47.67
C LEU A 147 24.72 12.53 -49.19
N PRO A 148 24.39 11.47 -49.96
CA PRO A 148 24.46 11.45 -51.42
C PRO A 148 23.60 12.52 -52.13
N PHE A 149 24.03 12.86 -53.35
CA PHE A 149 23.42 13.85 -54.24
C PHE A 149 21.92 13.62 -54.53
N ASP A 150 21.47 12.36 -54.59
CA ASP A 150 20.12 11.96 -54.96
C ASP A 150 19.10 12.08 -53.82
N ILE A 151 19.57 12.06 -52.57
CA ILE A 151 18.70 12.12 -51.38
C ILE A 151 18.78 13.46 -50.63
N VAL A 152 19.81 14.27 -50.89
CA VAL A 152 20.05 15.57 -50.23
C VAL A 152 18.84 16.52 -50.27
N ALA A 153 18.12 16.56 -51.39
CA ALA A 153 17.00 17.46 -51.64
C ALA A 153 15.74 17.14 -50.84
N GLY A 154 15.64 15.92 -50.29
CA GLY A 154 14.54 15.50 -49.44
C GLY A 154 14.86 15.59 -47.94
N ALA A 155 16.13 15.77 -47.59
CA ALA A 155 16.61 15.76 -46.21
C ALA A 155 17.08 17.15 -45.74
N THR A 156 17.51 18.00 -46.67
CA THR A 156 18.08 19.32 -46.40
C THR A 156 17.51 20.37 -47.36
N PRO A 157 17.71 21.67 -47.11
CA PRO A 157 17.35 22.73 -48.05
C PRO A 157 18.16 22.72 -49.35
N PHE A 158 19.21 21.90 -49.45
CA PHE A 158 20.12 21.88 -50.58
C PHE A 158 19.74 20.81 -51.58
N SER A 159 20.05 21.07 -52.85
CA SER A 159 19.87 20.12 -53.93
C SER A 159 21.12 20.06 -54.79
N GLY A 160 21.39 18.91 -55.40
CA GLY A 160 22.41 18.81 -56.44
C GLY A 160 23.85 18.76 -55.92
N VAL A 161 24.06 18.41 -54.65
CA VAL A 161 25.39 18.32 -54.01
C VAL A 161 25.47 17.10 -53.08
N THR A 162 26.65 16.49 -52.98
CA THR A 162 26.94 15.55 -51.88
C THR A 162 27.35 16.36 -50.66
N LEU A 163 26.77 16.06 -49.49
CA LEU A 163 27.10 16.74 -48.22
C LEU A 163 27.86 15.82 -47.28
N HIS A 164 28.98 16.32 -46.77
CA HIS A 164 29.75 15.69 -45.72
C HIS A 164 29.43 16.37 -44.38
N LEU A 165 29.22 15.56 -43.35
CA LEU A 165 28.71 15.95 -42.05
C LEU A 165 29.67 15.53 -40.96
N ARG A 166 29.91 16.42 -39.99
CA ARG A 166 30.80 16.14 -38.86
C ARG A 166 30.27 16.77 -37.58
N VAL A 167 30.23 15.96 -36.53
CA VAL A 167 29.84 16.36 -35.16
C VAL A 167 30.98 16.11 -34.18
N ALA A 168 31.82 15.09 -34.44
CA ALA A 168 32.92 14.73 -33.57
C ALA A 168 34.00 15.81 -33.53
N GLY A 169 34.26 16.35 -32.33
CA GLY A 169 35.19 17.44 -32.07
C GLY A 169 34.60 18.85 -32.22
N GLU A 170 33.31 18.99 -32.51
CA GLU A 170 32.68 20.26 -32.91
C GLU A 170 31.76 20.86 -31.83
N GLU A 171 32.00 20.49 -30.57
CA GLU A 171 31.19 20.85 -29.41
C GLU A 171 29.69 20.55 -29.59
N ARG A 172 28.85 21.57 -29.74
CA ARG A 172 27.39 21.46 -29.93
C ARG A 172 26.98 21.73 -31.40
N SER A 173 27.94 21.69 -32.32
CA SER A 173 27.74 22.08 -33.72
C SER A 173 27.76 20.88 -34.67
N LEU A 174 27.19 21.10 -35.84
CA LEU A 174 27.28 20.26 -37.02
C LEU A 174 28.07 21.02 -38.07
N LEU A 175 29.16 20.43 -38.55
CA LEU A 175 29.87 20.92 -39.73
C LEU A 175 29.26 20.34 -41.01
N LEU A 176 29.14 21.18 -42.03
CA LEU A 176 28.65 20.87 -43.37
C LEU A 176 29.73 21.24 -44.40
N SER A 177 30.04 20.33 -45.31
CA SER A 177 31.00 20.59 -46.39
C SER A 177 30.61 19.84 -47.67
N ARG A 178 31.02 20.36 -48.83
CA ARG A 178 30.94 19.65 -50.12
C ARG A 178 32.16 18.76 -50.40
N SER A 179 33.11 18.74 -49.48
CA SER A 179 34.34 17.95 -49.53
C SER A 179 34.52 17.18 -48.20
N PRO A 180 34.92 15.89 -48.26
CA PRO A 180 35.14 15.07 -47.06
C PRO A 180 36.32 15.54 -46.20
N GLU A 181 37.17 16.42 -46.73
CA GLU A 181 38.31 16.99 -46.02
C GLU A 181 37.93 18.12 -45.05
N PHE A 182 36.75 18.73 -45.20
CA PHE A 182 36.30 19.91 -44.44
C PHE A 182 37.34 21.06 -44.49
N PRO A 183 37.50 21.72 -45.66
CA PRO A 183 38.55 22.70 -45.88
C PRO A 183 38.28 24.02 -45.14
N GLY A 184 39.37 24.67 -44.73
CA GLY A 184 39.38 26.01 -44.13
C GLY A 184 38.84 26.07 -42.70
N GLU A 185 38.89 27.27 -42.11
CA GLU A 185 38.22 27.55 -40.84
C GLU A 185 36.69 27.53 -41.03
N PRO A 186 35.91 26.83 -40.17
CA PRO A 186 34.46 26.79 -40.28
C PRO A 186 33.82 28.18 -40.23
N GLN A 187 32.92 28.45 -41.16
CA GLN A 187 32.13 29.70 -41.22
C GLN A 187 30.72 29.45 -40.71
N GLU A 188 30.13 30.43 -40.03
CA GLU A 188 28.75 30.31 -39.55
C GLU A 188 27.76 30.19 -40.69
N PHE A 189 26.83 29.24 -40.58
CA PHE A 189 25.81 29.02 -41.59
C PHE A 189 24.74 30.12 -41.56
N LEU A 190 24.47 30.71 -42.73
CA LEU A 190 23.39 31.68 -42.95
C LEU A 190 22.32 31.06 -43.87
N PRO A 191 21.04 31.02 -43.45
CA PRO A 191 19.95 30.50 -44.27
C PRO A 191 19.79 31.27 -45.59
N GLY A 192 19.60 30.54 -46.69
CA GLY A 192 19.35 31.12 -48.03
C GLY A 192 20.58 31.29 -48.90
N GLU A 193 21.79 31.21 -48.35
CA GLU A 193 23.05 31.25 -49.10
C GLU A 193 23.42 29.87 -49.67
N PRO A 194 23.98 29.77 -50.89
CA PRO A 194 24.42 28.51 -51.48
C PRO A 194 25.70 27.98 -50.83
N LEU A 195 25.84 26.65 -50.72
CA LEU A 195 27.06 26.01 -50.21
C LEU A 195 28.18 26.04 -51.26
N LEU A 196 29.26 26.75 -50.94
CA LEU A 196 30.45 26.86 -51.78
C LEU A 196 31.34 25.61 -51.66
N PRO A 197 31.98 25.14 -52.76
CA PRO A 197 32.77 23.90 -52.76
C PRO A 197 33.98 23.85 -51.81
N ALA A 198 34.59 24.99 -51.51
CA ALA A 198 35.84 25.10 -50.73
C ALA A 198 35.64 25.73 -49.34
N VAL A 199 34.42 25.66 -48.80
CA VAL A 199 34.06 26.26 -47.51
C VAL A 199 33.41 25.21 -46.62
N THR A 200 33.83 25.17 -45.36
CA THR A 200 33.16 24.42 -44.31
C THR A 200 32.22 25.35 -43.54
N TYR A 201 30.98 24.91 -43.33
CA TYR A 201 29.97 25.67 -42.60
C TYR A 201 29.68 25.04 -41.25
N GLN A 202 29.47 25.85 -40.22
CA GLN A 202 29.12 25.45 -38.88
C GLN A 202 27.67 25.79 -38.57
N VAL A 203 26.92 24.83 -38.03
CA VAL A 203 25.52 24.97 -37.63
C VAL A 203 25.38 24.56 -36.16
N THR A 204 24.98 25.48 -35.29
CA THR A 204 24.69 25.15 -33.89
C THR A 204 23.43 24.30 -33.80
N VAL A 205 23.50 23.15 -33.13
CA VAL A 205 22.36 22.21 -33.07
C VAL A 205 21.50 22.52 -31.84
N ARG A 206 20.42 23.25 -32.09
CA ARG A 206 19.38 23.60 -31.12
C ARG A 206 18.02 23.50 -31.77
N VAL A 207 16.98 23.08 -31.06
CA VAL A 207 15.65 22.87 -31.63
C VAL A 207 14.55 23.45 -30.76
N GLN A 208 13.66 24.21 -31.38
CA GLN A 208 12.43 24.64 -30.73
C GLN A 208 11.47 23.45 -30.62
N VAL A 209 10.96 23.21 -29.41
CA VAL A 209 10.00 22.14 -29.10
C VAL A 209 8.75 22.72 -28.44
N CYS A 210 7.67 21.94 -28.42
CA CYS A 210 6.35 22.32 -27.92
C CYS A 210 5.82 23.61 -28.55
N ALA A 211 6.09 23.79 -29.85
CA ALA A 211 5.58 24.92 -30.62
C ALA A 211 4.07 24.78 -30.81
N THR A 212 3.32 25.88 -30.62
CA THR A 212 1.86 25.90 -30.78
C THR A 212 1.44 25.39 -32.16
N GLY A 213 0.52 24.42 -32.19
CA GLY A 213 0.05 23.77 -33.42
C GLY A 213 0.98 22.68 -33.97
N GLN A 214 2.12 22.42 -33.33
CA GLN A 214 3.11 21.40 -33.71
C GLN A 214 3.68 20.68 -32.48
N LEU A 215 2.82 20.29 -31.54
CA LEU A 215 3.22 19.69 -30.26
C LEU A 215 3.77 18.26 -30.42
N GLU A 216 4.87 17.95 -29.75
CA GLU A 216 5.38 16.59 -29.54
C GLU A 216 4.55 15.83 -28.48
N ARG A 217 4.63 14.50 -28.46
CA ARG A 217 3.86 13.63 -27.53
C ARG A 217 4.13 13.92 -26.05
N ASN A 218 5.31 14.42 -25.72
CA ASN A 218 5.73 14.71 -24.35
C ASN A 218 5.50 16.16 -23.91
N CYS A 219 4.84 16.97 -24.75
CA CYS A 219 4.50 18.34 -24.39
C CYS A 219 3.30 18.38 -23.44
N GLN A 220 3.52 18.92 -22.25
CA GLN A 220 2.47 19.15 -21.25
C GLN A 220 2.09 20.62 -21.16
N ARG A 221 0.81 20.87 -20.85
CA ARG A 221 0.23 22.22 -20.80
C ARG A 221 0.49 22.87 -19.44
N TYR A 222 0.95 24.12 -19.46
CA TYR A 222 1.20 24.98 -18.31
C TYR A 222 0.59 26.37 -18.58
N GLY A 223 -0.63 26.58 -18.10
CA GLY A 223 -1.43 27.76 -18.46
C GLY A 223 -1.73 27.79 -19.97
N GLU A 224 -1.25 28.83 -20.66
CA GLU A 224 -1.43 29.01 -22.12
C GLU A 224 -0.26 28.46 -22.95
N HIS A 225 0.76 27.88 -22.31
CA HIS A 225 1.97 27.41 -22.98
C HIS A 225 2.21 25.91 -22.76
N PHE A 226 3.12 25.32 -23.54
CA PHE A 226 3.45 23.90 -23.46
C PHE A 226 4.95 23.70 -23.19
N LYS A 227 5.30 22.68 -22.41
CA LYS A 227 6.67 22.35 -22.03
C LYS A 227 6.96 20.86 -22.24
N PRO A 228 8.16 20.49 -22.72
CA PRO A 228 8.52 19.09 -22.87
C PRO A 228 8.81 18.48 -21.50
N GLU A 229 8.15 17.39 -21.14
CA GLU A 229 8.41 16.68 -19.89
C GLU A 229 9.18 15.39 -20.11
N GLY A 230 10.00 15.04 -19.12
CA GLY A 230 10.59 13.72 -18.94
C GLY A 230 10.06 13.05 -17.67
N LEU A 231 10.55 11.84 -17.38
CA LEU A 231 10.06 11.01 -16.27
C LEU A 231 10.26 11.63 -14.89
N LEU A 232 11.29 12.45 -14.68
CA LEU A 232 11.55 13.11 -13.40
C LEU A 232 10.43 14.10 -13.01
N GLN A 233 9.67 14.60 -13.98
CA GLN A 233 8.51 15.45 -13.74
C GLN A 233 7.22 14.65 -13.40
N TYR A 234 7.12 13.38 -13.80
CA TYR A 234 5.97 12.51 -13.48
C TYR A 234 6.07 11.82 -12.11
N ALA A 235 7.24 11.89 -11.47
CA ALA A 235 7.61 10.99 -10.38
C ALA A 235 7.31 11.55 -8.98
N GLY A 236 6.04 11.92 -8.73
CA GLY A 236 5.62 12.62 -7.50
C GLY A 236 5.80 11.85 -6.18
N ARG A 237 5.97 10.52 -6.23
CA ARG A 237 6.22 9.65 -5.06
C ARG A 237 7.63 9.05 -5.02
N LEU A 238 8.49 9.46 -5.94
CA LEU A 238 9.87 8.99 -5.99
C LEU A 238 10.81 10.07 -5.52
N ARG A 239 11.74 9.66 -4.67
CA ARG A 239 12.90 10.45 -4.33
C ARG A 239 14.04 10.06 -5.27
N PHE A 240 14.89 11.03 -5.57
CA PHE A 240 16.02 10.86 -6.46
C PHE A 240 17.30 11.28 -5.77
N SER A 241 18.35 10.47 -5.93
CA SER A 241 19.73 10.88 -5.76
C SER A 241 20.47 10.72 -7.07
N LEU A 242 21.57 11.46 -7.22
CA LEU A 242 22.40 11.41 -8.42
C LEU A 242 23.85 11.23 -8.03
N PHE A 243 24.51 10.27 -8.66
CA PHE A 243 25.94 10.02 -8.53
C PHE A 243 26.70 10.51 -9.76
N GLY A 244 28.00 10.72 -9.61
CA GLY A 244 28.90 11.09 -10.70
C GLY A 244 30.32 11.25 -10.18
N ARG A 245 31.24 11.78 -10.97
CA ARG A 245 32.61 12.09 -10.52
C ARG A 245 32.82 13.58 -10.40
N ALA A 246 33.53 14.02 -9.36
CA ALA A 246 33.90 15.42 -9.16
C ALA A 246 34.90 15.91 -10.23
N GLU A 247 35.95 15.12 -10.46
CA GLU A 247 37.07 15.40 -11.36
C GLU A 247 37.57 14.11 -12.04
N ARG A 248 38.47 14.26 -13.03
CA ARG A 248 38.99 13.13 -13.82
C ARG A 248 39.73 12.08 -12.96
N GLU A 249 40.40 12.52 -11.90
CA GLU A 249 41.18 11.66 -10.99
C GLU A 249 40.46 11.31 -9.68
N ALA A 250 39.39 12.02 -9.32
CA ALA A 250 38.63 11.83 -8.08
C ALA A 250 37.56 10.74 -8.23
N GLY A 251 37.39 9.86 -7.22
CA GLY A 251 36.40 8.76 -7.21
C GLY A 251 34.93 9.19 -7.39
N ALA A 252 34.03 8.21 -7.47
CA ALA A 252 32.59 8.45 -7.51
C ALA A 252 32.10 9.19 -6.25
N VAL A 253 31.24 10.20 -6.45
CA VAL A 253 30.67 11.07 -5.42
C VAL A 253 29.16 11.22 -5.60
N LEU A 254 28.47 11.52 -4.49
CA LEU A 254 27.07 11.95 -4.50
C LEU A 254 26.99 13.40 -5.02
N ARG A 255 26.33 13.61 -6.16
CA ARG A 255 26.13 14.93 -6.78
C ARG A 255 24.88 15.63 -6.26
N ALA A 256 23.82 14.86 -6.02
CA ALA A 256 22.59 15.33 -5.41
C ALA A 256 22.10 14.31 -4.36
N PRO A 257 21.86 14.72 -3.11
CA PRO A 257 21.36 13.83 -2.07
C PRO A 257 19.90 13.41 -2.33
N GLN A 258 19.48 12.32 -1.68
CA GLN A 258 18.16 11.71 -1.87
C GLN A 258 17.02 12.68 -1.52
N LYS A 259 16.25 13.15 -2.52
CA LYS A 259 15.16 14.12 -2.33
C LYS A 259 14.04 14.01 -3.36
N PHE A 260 12.89 14.61 -3.09
CA PHE A 260 11.88 14.87 -4.14
C PHE A 260 12.38 15.94 -5.10
N VAL A 261 12.23 15.68 -6.40
CA VAL A 261 12.58 16.63 -7.48
C VAL A 261 11.37 17.49 -7.86
N GLY A 262 10.17 16.92 -7.74
CA GLY A 262 8.91 17.57 -8.05
C GLY A 262 8.54 18.70 -7.09
N PRO A 263 7.46 19.44 -7.38
CA PRO A 263 7.03 20.58 -6.60
C PRO A 263 6.49 20.23 -5.21
N TRP A 264 6.31 18.94 -4.92
CA TRP A 264 5.60 18.45 -3.74
C TRP A 264 6.37 17.34 -3.04
N LEU A 265 6.17 17.25 -1.72
CA LEU A 265 6.58 16.12 -0.89
C LEU A 265 5.51 15.01 -0.93
N ASP A 266 5.81 13.84 -0.37
CA ASP A 266 4.87 12.70 -0.35
C ASP A 266 3.59 12.97 0.45
N ASP A 267 3.65 13.88 1.43
CA ASP A 267 2.51 14.39 2.20
C ASP A 267 1.71 15.48 1.45
N GLY A 268 2.05 15.76 0.18
CA GLY A 268 1.38 16.80 -0.61
C GLY A 268 1.72 18.25 -0.21
N GLY A 269 2.65 18.44 0.74
CA GLY A 269 3.22 19.74 1.10
C GLY A 269 4.11 20.33 0.02
N ASP A 270 4.37 21.65 0.06
CA ASP A 270 5.26 22.32 -0.89
C ASP A 270 6.71 21.86 -0.67
N ASN A 271 7.39 21.49 -1.75
CA ASN A 271 8.78 21.05 -1.69
C ASN A 271 9.74 22.25 -1.81
N PRO A 272 10.49 22.61 -0.75
CA PRO A 272 11.46 23.71 -0.81
C PRO A 272 12.65 23.42 -1.73
N LEU A 273 12.87 22.14 -2.06
CA LEU A 273 13.95 21.66 -2.93
C LEU A 273 13.47 21.31 -4.35
N LYS A 274 12.26 21.72 -4.74
CA LYS A 274 11.72 21.54 -6.09
C LYS A 274 12.65 22.11 -7.16
N GLU A 275 12.72 21.40 -8.29
CA GLU A 275 13.59 21.75 -9.42
C GLU A 275 12.82 22.26 -10.64
N TRP A 276 11.49 22.28 -10.57
CA TRP A 276 10.64 22.82 -11.62
C TRP A 276 9.32 23.37 -11.03
N SER A 277 8.68 24.28 -11.75
CA SER A 277 7.42 24.90 -11.32
C SER A 277 6.21 24.17 -11.89
N ALA A 278 5.28 23.74 -11.03
CA ALA A 278 3.99 23.19 -11.44
C ALA A 278 3.13 24.17 -12.24
N GLN A 279 3.36 25.49 -12.09
CA GLN A 279 2.55 26.53 -12.73
C GLN A 279 3.04 26.85 -14.14
N THR A 280 4.36 26.89 -14.35
CA THR A 280 4.97 27.34 -15.61
C THR A 280 5.70 26.23 -16.37
N GLY A 281 5.97 25.10 -15.71
CA GLY A 281 6.77 23.99 -16.22
C GLY A 281 8.25 24.34 -16.43
N ILE A 282 8.69 25.54 -16.03
CA ILE A 282 10.06 26.03 -16.18
C ILE A 282 10.97 25.40 -15.12
N PHE A 283 12.19 25.06 -15.52
CA PHE A 283 13.21 24.57 -14.60
C PHE A 283 13.75 25.67 -13.70
N ILE A 284 13.90 25.33 -12.42
CA ILE A 284 14.49 26.18 -11.40
C ILE A 284 15.97 25.85 -11.36
N ASP A 285 16.83 26.85 -11.61
CA ASP A 285 18.27 26.64 -11.57
C ASP A 285 18.73 26.30 -10.14
N ARG A 286 19.10 25.04 -9.95
CA ARG A 286 19.64 24.47 -8.72
C ARG A 286 20.95 23.81 -9.07
N PRO A 287 22.11 24.47 -8.87
CA PRO A 287 23.40 23.91 -9.28
C PRO A 287 23.73 22.53 -8.70
N ALA A 288 23.15 22.14 -7.56
CA ALA A 288 23.25 20.82 -6.93
C ALA A 288 21.96 19.97 -7.06
N GLY A 289 21.13 20.26 -8.07
CA GLY A 289 19.89 19.55 -8.37
C GLY A 289 20.10 18.37 -9.33
N VAL A 290 19.18 17.40 -9.29
CA VAL A 290 19.18 16.19 -10.13
C VAL A 290 19.00 16.55 -11.61
N ILE A 291 17.97 17.34 -11.96
CA ILE A 291 17.66 17.75 -13.35
C ILE A 291 18.80 18.60 -13.89
N ALA A 292 19.23 19.61 -13.13
CA ALA A 292 20.29 20.51 -13.56
C ALA A 292 21.60 19.76 -13.83
N THR A 293 21.97 18.83 -12.95
CA THR A 293 23.20 18.04 -13.12
C THR A 293 23.11 17.08 -14.30
N LEU A 294 21.98 16.39 -14.51
CA LEU A 294 21.78 15.52 -15.69
C LEU A 294 21.85 16.31 -17.01
N ASN A 295 21.19 17.47 -17.06
CA ASN A 295 21.19 18.33 -18.25
C ASN A 295 22.54 18.98 -18.53
N ARG A 296 23.42 19.10 -17.52
CA ARG A 296 24.77 19.65 -17.65
C ARG A 296 25.89 18.60 -17.51
N PHE A 297 25.53 17.33 -17.52
CA PHE A 297 26.46 16.22 -17.25
C PHE A 297 27.68 16.18 -18.18
N ASP A 298 27.52 16.61 -19.43
CA ASP A 298 28.53 16.70 -20.49
C ASP A 298 29.38 17.99 -20.44
N GLU A 299 29.08 18.92 -19.54
CA GLU A 299 29.91 20.11 -19.29
C GLU A 299 31.22 19.72 -18.58
N ALA A 300 31.20 18.65 -17.79
CA ALA A 300 32.35 18.12 -17.09
C ALA A 300 33.30 17.34 -18.02
N SER A 301 34.56 17.19 -17.62
CA SER A 301 35.55 16.44 -18.39
C SER A 301 35.19 14.95 -18.47
N LEU A 302 34.80 14.48 -19.67
CA LEU A 302 34.47 13.07 -19.91
C LEU A 302 35.71 12.15 -19.86
N LEU A 303 35.52 10.95 -19.31
CA LEU A 303 36.54 9.94 -19.12
C LEU A 303 36.78 9.12 -20.40
N PRO A 304 38.02 8.64 -20.63
CA PRO A 304 38.32 7.70 -21.71
C PRO A 304 37.99 6.24 -21.34
N PHE A 305 37.59 5.95 -20.11
CA PHE A 305 37.30 4.61 -19.59
C PHE A 305 35.99 4.60 -18.78
N ASP A 306 35.49 3.39 -18.50
CA ASP A 306 34.25 3.15 -17.76
C ASP A 306 34.40 3.39 -16.25
N ASP A 307 33.34 3.94 -15.64
CA ASP A 307 33.24 4.24 -14.21
C ASP A 307 32.01 3.60 -13.53
N VAL A 308 31.27 2.73 -14.23
CA VAL A 308 29.97 2.26 -13.76
C VAL A 308 30.05 1.38 -12.51
N GLY A 309 31.13 0.60 -12.39
CA GLY A 309 31.38 -0.19 -11.18
C GLY A 309 31.61 0.68 -9.95
N GLU A 310 32.28 1.82 -10.10
CA GLU A 310 32.53 2.75 -8.99
C GLU A 310 31.25 3.48 -8.57
N LEU A 311 30.43 3.89 -9.55
CA LEU A 311 29.13 4.51 -9.30
C LEU A 311 28.18 3.55 -8.56
N LEU A 312 28.08 2.29 -9.01
CA LEU A 312 27.25 1.28 -8.37
C LEU A 312 27.71 1.02 -6.93
N ARG A 313 29.03 0.95 -6.70
CA ARG A 313 29.58 0.78 -5.34
C ARG A 313 29.23 1.96 -4.44
N ALA A 314 29.42 3.19 -4.93
CA ALA A 314 29.10 4.39 -4.15
C ALA A 314 27.61 4.43 -3.78
N ALA A 315 26.72 4.05 -4.70
CA ALA A 315 25.28 3.96 -4.44
C ALA A 315 24.94 2.89 -3.39
N THR A 316 25.53 1.70 -3.48
CA THR A 316 25.35 0.64 -2.47
C THR A 316 25.84 1.09 -1.10
N SER A 317 27.01 1.73 -1.01
CA SER A 317 27.53 2.29 0.25
C SER A 317 26.63 3.40 0.80
N TYR A 318 26.03 4.23 -0.05
CA TYR A 318 25.09 5.26 0.36
C TYR A 318 23.83 4.64 0.99
N LEU A 319 23.24 3.62 0.36
CA LEU A 319 22.08 2.91 0.92
C LEU A 319 22.39 2.18 2.24
N ARG A 320 23.62 1.69 2.40
CA ARG A 320 24.13 1.10 3.66
C ARG A 320 24.44 2.14 4.74
N ASN A 321 24.23 3.43 4.47
CA ASN A 321 24.58 4.53 5.36
C ASN A 321 26.08 4.54 5.76
N GLN A 322 26.99 4.25 4.81
CA GLN A 322 28.43 4.09 5.05
C GLN A 322 29.26 5.34 4.68
N GLY A 323 28.78 6.55 4.98
CA GLY A 323 29.53 7.80 4.72
C GLY A 323 28.98 8.98 5.51
N ASP A 324 29.53 10.18 5.27
CA ASP A 324 29.17 11.41 6.01
C ASP A 324 27.90 12.11 5.49
N GLN A 325 27.14 11.44 4.62
CA GLN A 325 25.94 12.00 3.99
C GLN A 325 24.70 11.70 4.84
N ALA A 326 23.64 12.50 4.67
CA ALA A 326 22.35 12.22 5.30
C ALA A 326 21.80 10.87 4.80
N ASP A 327 21.22 10.10 5.73
CA ASP A 327 20.67 8.79 5.47
C ASP A 327 19.64 8.83 4.31
N PRO A 328 19.85 8.08 3.20
CA PRO A 328 18.89 8.04 2.12
C PRO A 328 17.57 7.35 2.51
N LEU A 329 17.60 6.44 3.49
CA LEU A 329 16.42 5.73 3.96
C LEU A 329 15.82 6.48 5.15
N THR A 330 14.66 7.08 4.93
CA THR A 330 13.92 7.85 5.94
C THR A 330 12.72 7.07 6.49
N TYR A 331 12.40 5.92 5.90
CA TYR A 331 11.35 5.01 6.35
C TYR A 331 11.89 3.57 6.32
N ALA A 332 11.32 2.69 7.15
CA ALA A 332 11.46 1.25 6.95
C ALA A 332 10.84 0.85 5.60
N CYS A 333 11.22 -0.30 5.06
CA CYS A 333 10.59 -0.89 3.87
C CYS A 333 10.59 -0.02 2.61
N GLN A 334 11.55 0.88 2.46
CA GLN A 334 11.67 1.70 1.26
C GLN A 334 12.26 0.90 0.11
N ARG A 335 11.52 0.83 -1.01
CA ARG A 335 12.02 0.26 -2.25
C ARG A 335 13.15 1.14 -2.80
N ASN A 336 14.28 0.54 -3.13
CA ASN A 336 15.41 1.21 -3.74
C ASN A 336 15.66 0.67 -5.15
N THR A 337 15.89 1.57 -6.10
CA THR A 337 16.22 1.22 -7.48
C THR A 337 17.46 2.00 -7.91
N MET A 338 18.45 1.31 -8.44
CA MET A 338 19.66 1.90 -9.03
C MET A 338 19.51 1.88 -10.55
N LEU A 339 19.49 3.04 -11.19
CA LEU A 339 19.39 3.18 -12.65
C LEU A 339 20.73 3.61 -13.24
N GLY A 340 21.43 2.67 -13.85
CA GLY A 340 22.62 2.92 -14.66
C GLY A 340 22.28 3.52 -16.02
N ILE A 341 23.04 4.52 -16.45
CA ILE A 341 22.86 5.19 -17.74
C ILE A 341 24.18 5.14 -18.53
N GLY A 342 24.19 4.39 -19.65
CA GLY A 342 25.38 4.10 -20.46
C GLY A 342 26.33 3.05 -19.82
N GLY A 343 27.45 2.73 -20.46
CA GLY A 343 28.51 1.90 -19.84
C GLY A 343 29.33 1.03 -20.82
N ALA A 344 30.64 0.93 -20.55
CA ALA A 344 31.73 0.24 -21.27
C ALA A 344 31.91 0.57 -22.77
N GLY A 345 32.53 1.73 -23.00
CA GLY A 345 32.72 2.36 -24.31
C GLY A 345 33.42 1.53 -25.38
N ALA A 346 33.00 1.75 -26.62
CA ALA A 346 33.66 1.25 -27.81
C ALA A 346 34.84 2.18 -28.20
N GLY A 347 36.06 1.84 -27.79
CA GLY A 347 37.28 2.53 -28.21
C GLY A 347 38.55 1.78 -27.81
N ALA A 348 39.63 1.93 -28.60
CA ALA A 348 40.93 1.36 -28.28
C ALA A 348 41.44 1.93 -26.94
N GLY A 349 41.37 1.12 -25.87
CA GLY A 349 41.74 1.51 -24.51
C GLY A 349 40.58 1.68 -23.51
N ALA A 350 39.32 1.50 -23.94
CA ALA A 350 38.17 1.47 -23.03
C ALA A 350 38.11 0.13 -22.28
N GLY A 351 38.21 0.18 -20.95
CA GLY A 351 38.08 -1.01 -20.10
C GLY A 351 36.64 -1.54 -20.05
N GLU A 352 36.49 -2.84 -19.84
CA GLU A 352 35.20 -3.49 -19.63
C GLU A 352 34.49 -2.96 -18.37
N ALA A 353 33.15 -2.90 -18.40
CA ALA A 353 32.36 -2.48 -17.23
C ALA A 353 32.65 -3.39 -16.03
N GLY A 354 32.89 -2.78 -14.88
CA GLY A 354 33.31 -3.48 -13.66
C GLY A 354 34.82 -3.69 -13.51
N ALA A 355 35.65 -3.34 -14.51
CA ALA A 355 37.11 -3.50 -14.39
C ALA A 355 37.72 -2.63 -13.27
N SER A 356 37.10 -1.51 -12.92
CA SER A 356 37.47 -0.68 -11.78
C SER A 356 37.33 -1.41 -10.44
N LEU A 357 36.34 -2.30 -10.32
CA LEU A 357 36.05 -3.05 -9.09
C LEU A 357 37.17 -4.04 -8.74
N LEU A 358 37.85 -4.59 -9.74
CA LEU A 358 38.93 -5.56 -9.56
C LEU A 358 40.14 -4.99 -8.79
N ARG A 359 40.29 -3.66 -8.76
CA ARG A 359 41.40 -2.99 -8.07
C ARG A 359 41.12 -2.68 -6.60
N LEU A 360 39.88 -2.86 -6.14
CA LEU A 360 39.44 -2.43 -4.81
C LEU A 360 39.76 -3.45 -3.71
N GLY A 361 39.98 -4.72 -4.05
CA GLY A 361 40.35 -5.76 -3.08
C GLY A 361 39.30 -6.03 -1.99
N ASP A 362 38.02 -5.80 -2.27
CA ASP A 362 36.92 -5.94 -1.30
C ASP A 362 36.51 -7.42 -1.10
N PRO A 363 36.66 -7.99 0.12
CA PRO A 363 36.31 -9.40 0.39
C PRO A 363 34.83 -9.73 0.21
N GLN A 364 33.92 -8.80 0.53
CA GLN A 364 32.48 -9.04 0.39
C GLN A 364 32.08 -9.07 -1.08
N LEU A 365 32.68 -8.19 -1.89
CA LEU A 365 32.51 -8.20 -3.33
C LEU A 365 33.05 -9.50 -3.94
N ALA A 366 34.23 -9.96 -3.50
CA ALA A 366 34.80 -11.21 -3.98
C ALA A 366 33.87 -12.41 -3.68
N GLN A 367 33.26 -12.44 -2.49
CA GLN A 367 32.27 -13.47 -2.13
C GLN A 367 31.04 -13.43 -3.04
N ALA A 368 30.46 -12.24 -3.25
CA ALA A 368 29.28 -12.10 -4.12
C ALA A 368 29.60 -12.45 -5.58
N THR A 369 30.77 -12.05 -6.07
CA THR A 369 31.30 -12.40 -7.40
C THR A 369 31.40 -13.91 -7.57
N GLN A 370 31.94 -14.61 -6.57
CA GLN A 370 32.06 -16.07 -6.60
C GLN A 370 30.69 -16.76 -6.62
N GLN A 371 29.69 -16.22 -5.90
CA GLN A 371 28.34 -16.77 -5.92
C GLN A 371 27.70 -16.65 -7.30
N VAL A 372 27.78 -15.46 -7.91
CA VAL A 372 27.28 -15.25 -9.27
C VAL A 372 28.01 -16.14 -10.27
N ALA A 373 29.34 -16.25 -10.19
CA ALA A 373 30.13 -17.12 -11.06
C ALA A 373 29.69 -18.59 -10.97
N THR A 374 29.35 -19.05 -9.77
CA THR A 374 28.87 -20.41 -9.52
C THR A 374 27.48 -20.62 -10.13
N MET A 375 26.54 -19.70 -9.91
CA MET A 375 25.19 -19.77 -10.46
C MET A 375 25.17 -19.67 -12.00
N GLN A 376 26.08 -18.88 -12.59
CA GLN A 376 26.17 -18.68 -14.03
C GLN A 376 26.89 -19.84 -14.74
N GLY A 377 27.56 -20.73 -14.00
CA GLY A 377 28.35 -21.82 -14.59
C GLY A 377 29.65 -21.35 -15.26
N GLY A 378 30.21 -20.21 -14.81
CA GLY A 378 31.53 -19.71 -15.27
C GLY A 378 31.55 -18.89 -16.57
N ALA A 379 30.40 -18.52 -17.14
CA ALA A 379 30.34 -17.60 -18.28
C ALA A 379 30.49 -16.12 -17.84
N GLY A 380 31.24 -15.32 -18.61
CA GLY A 380 31.52 -13.89 -18.36
C GLY A 380 32.97 -13.64 -17.92
N SER A 381 33.46 -12.41 -18.11
CA SER A 381 34.81 -12.03 -17.64
C SER A 381 34.83 -11.77 -16.13
N ALA A 382 36.03 -11.67 -15.54
CA ALA A 382 36.18 -11.27 -14.13
C ALA A 382 35.54 -9.90 -13.82
N ALA A 383 35.62 -8.94 -14.75
CA ALA A 383 35.02 -7.62 -14.60
C ALA A 383 33.49 -7.67 -14.66
N SER A 384 32.94 -8.41 -15.64
CA SER A 384 31.50 -8.65 -15.78
C SER A 384 30.91 -9.33 -14.54
N LEU A 385 31.58 -10.36 -14.02
CA LEU A 385 31.16 -11.08 -12.82
C LEU A 385 31.27 -10.22 -11.56
N ALA A 386 32.28 -9.34 -11.47
CA ALA A 386 32.41 -8.42 -10.34
C ALA A 386 31.26 -7.41 -10.29
N LEU A 387 30.88 -6.84 -11.43
CA LEU A 387 29.73 -5.92 -11.51
C LEU A 387 28.42 -6.65 -11.13
N ALA A 388 28.22 -7.86 -11.67
CA ALA A 388 27.06 -8.67 -11.34
C ALA A 388 27.02 -9.12 -9.87
N GLY A 389 28.18 -9.44 -9.29
CA GLY A 389 28.31 -9.76 -7.86
C GLY A 389 27.88 -8.59 -6.97
N LEU A 390 28.27 -7.36 -7.31
CA LEU A 390 27.86 -6.16 -6.58
C LEU A 390 26.35 -5.90 -6.70
N ALA A 391 25.78 -6.06 -7.90
CA ALA A 391 24.35 -5.91 -8.13
C ALA A 391 23.54 -6.99 -7.37
N TYR A 392 24.01 -8.24 -7.40
CA TYR A 392 23.43 -9.36 -6.66
C TYR A 392 23.45 -9.14 -5.14
N ASP A 393 24.57 -8.65 -4.63
CA ASP A 393 24.73 -8.29 -3.22
C ASP A 393 23.69 -7.26 -2.80
N ALA A 394 23.60 -6.15 -3.53
CA ALA A 394 22.65 -5.08 -3.22
C ALA A 394 21.18 -5.52 -3.33
N HIS A 395 20.92 -6.54 -4.15
CA HIS A 395 19.58 -7.03 -4.41
C HIS A 395 19.10 -8.06 -3.39
N VAL A 396 19.99 -8.93 -2.91
CA VAL A 396 19.59 -10.08 -2.09
C VAL A 396 19.91 -9.89 -0.60
N ARG A 397 21.00 -9.20 -0.27
CA ARG A 397 21.34 -8.95 1.14
C ARG A 397 20.64 -7.70 1.63
N ASP A 398 20.23 -7.76 2.90
CA ASP A 398 19.73 -6.60 3.60
C ASP A 398 20.86 -5.56 3.76
N LEU A 399 20.63 -4.39 3.18
CA LEU A 399 21.55 -3.26 3.20
C LEU A 399 21.51 -2.52 4.53
N ARG A 400 20.42 -2.62 5.29
CA ARG A 400 20.19 -1.86 6.54
C ARG A 400 19.56 -2.72 7.62
N PRO A 401 20.35 -3.64 8.22
CA PRO A 401 19.89 -4.48 9.34
C PRO A 401 19.49 -3.71 10.60
N ASP A 402 19.79 -2.41 10.65
CA ASP A 402 19.37 -1.49 11.71
C ASP A 402 17.94 -0.95 11.53
N LEU A 403 17.29 -1.20 10.39
CA LEU A 403 15.90 -0.84 10.11
C LEU A 403 15.01 -2.10 10.06
N PRO A 404 13.71 -2.01 10.41
CA PRO A 404 12.79 -3.13 10.27
C PRO A 404 12.64 -3.60 8.82
N GLY A 405 12.70 -4.93 8.64
CA GLY A 405 12.57 -5.61 7.35
C GLY A 405 13.71 -5.39 6.36
N ARG A 406 13.75 -6.21 5.31
CA ARG A 406 14.90 -6.24 4.40
C ARG A 406 14.92 -5.03 3.48
N GLN A 407 15.97 -4.21 3.59
CA GLN A 407 16.22 -3.10 2.67
C GLN A 407 17.11 -3.57 1.52
N ASN A 408 16.57 -3.73 0.32
CA ASN A 408 17.34 -4.12 -0.85
C ASN A 408 17.22 -3.10 -2.00
N ALA A 409 18.02 -3.28 -3.05
CA ALA A 409 18.01 -2.45 -4.23
C ALA A 409 17.93 -3.28 -5.53
N ALA A 410 17.02 -2.92 -6.42
CA ALA A 410 16.97 -3.46 -7.78
C ALA A 410 17.88 -2.65 -8.71
N THR A 411 18.56 -3.33 -9.63
CA THR A 411 19.43 -2.71 -10.64
C THR A 411 18.73 -2.69 -11.98
N TYR A 412 18.62 -1.50 -12.57
CA TYR A 412 18.19 -1.27 -13.95
C TYR A 412 19.32 -0.63 -14.74
N TRP A 413 19.35 -0.89 -16.04
CA TRP A 413 20.37 -0.34 -16.91
C TRP A 413 19.83 0.13 -18.24
N LEU A 414 20.22 1.33 -18.64
CA LEU A 414 19.93 1.89 -19.94
C LEU A 414 21.18 1.83 -20.81
N ALA A 415 21.25 0.83 -21.69
CA ALA A 415 22.43 0.54 -22.51
C ALA A 415 22.43 1.31 -23.83
N SER A 416 23.62 1.71 -24.31
CA SER A 416 23.74 2.37 -25.61
C SER A 416 23.66 1.39 -26.78
N SER A 417 23.38 1.91 -27.99
CA SER A 417 23.13 1.12 -29.21
C SER A 417 24.33 0.31 -29.74
N ARG A 418 25.55 0.60 -29.26
CA ARG A 418 26.78 -0.17 -29.58
C ARG A 418 27.10 -1.26 -28.55
N GLU A 419 26.43 -1.27 -27.41
CA GLU A 419 26.89 -1.94 -26.17
C GLU A 419 26.02 -3.14 -25.77
N VAL A 420 25.17 -3.61 -26.69
CA VAL A 420 24.49 -4.89 -26.54
C VAL A 420 25.48 -6.02 -26.82
N ALA A 421 26.14 -6.49 -25.77
CA ALA A 421 26.76 -7.81 -25.77
C ALA A 421 25.75 -8.77 -25.13
N GLY A 422 25.49 -9.89 -25.81
CA GLY A 422 24.48 -10.88 -25.42
C GLY A 422 24.77 -11.59 -24.08
N PRO A 423 24.23 -12.81 -23.89
CA PRO A 423 24.39 -13.55 -22.64
C PRO A 423 25.84 -13.58 -22.15
N GLY A 424 26.07 -13.16 -20.90
CA GLY A 424 27.40 -13.14 -20.25
C GLY A 424 28.14 -11.80 -20.25
N SER A 425 27.57 -10.74 -20.85
CA SER A 425 28.14 -9.39 -20.75
C SER A 425 27.89 -8.73 -19.39
N ALA A 426 28.68 -7.71 -19.05
CA ALA A 426 28.62 -7.03 -17.75
C ALA A 426 27.22 -6.48 -17.44
N LEU A 427 26.62 -5.72 -18.36
CA LEU A 427 25.30 -5.10 -18.15
C LEU A 427 24.17 -6.14 -18.14
N TRP A 428 24.32 -7.21 -18.95
CA TRP A 428 23.39 -8.35 -18.93
C TRP A 428 23.41 -9.05 -17.58
N LEU A 429 24.59 -9.44 -17.09
CA LEU A 429 24.71 -10.16 -15.82
C LEU A 429 24.31 -9.26 -14.63
N ALA A 430 24.66 -7.97 -14.65
CA ALA A 430 24.28 -7.04 -13.58
C ALA A 430 22.77 -6.87 -13.45
N THR A 431 22.04 -6.78 -14.57
CA THR A 431 20.57 -6.67 -14.56
C THR A 431 19.87 -8.00 -14.30
N GLN A 432 20.44 -9.12 -14.78
CA GLN A 432 19.95 -10.47 -14.48
C GLN A 432 20.03 -10.75 -12.97
N TYR A 433 21.19 -10.56 -12.35
CA TYR A 433 21.41 -10.92 -10.95
C TYR A 433 21.03 -9.80 -9.97
N GLY A 434 20.96 -8.55 -10.42
CA GLY A 434 20.49 -7.41 -9.62
C GLY A 434 19.01 -7.07 -9.82
N GLY A 435 18.28 -7.82 -10.65
CA GLY A 435 16.94 -7.43 -11.10
C GLY A 435 15.92 -8.56 -11.18
N PHE A 436 16.25 -9.76 -10.69
CA PHE A 436 15.34 -10.90 -10.72
C PHE A 436 14.26 -10.78 -9.62
N ALA A 437 13.08 -11.34 -9.84
CA ALA A 437 12.09 -11.46 -8.79
C ALA A 437 12.59 -12.43 -7.70
N ILE A 438 12.90 -11.91 -6.51
CA ILE A 438 13.44 -12.68 -5.38
C ILE A 438 12.34 -13.60 -4.83
N PRO A 439 12.51 -14.93 -4.88
CA PRO A 439 11.57 -15.87 -4.26
C PRO A 439 11.49 -15.71 -2.73
N ARG A 440 10.39 -16.17 -2.13
CA ARG A 440 10.31 -16.36 -0.66
C ARG A 440 11.48 -17.24 -0.19
N SER A 441 11.99 -16.95 1.01
CA SER A 441 13.11 -17.66 1.66
C SER A 441 14.42 -17.76 0.83
N TYR A 442 14.59 -16.87 -0.16
CA TYR A 442 15.81 -16.86 -0.96
C TYR A 442 17.05 -16.56 -0.11
N SER A 443 18.07 -17.40 -0.26
CA SER A 443 19.34 -17.28 0.45
C SER A 443 20.41 -16.69 -0.45
N PHE A 444 21.21 -15.79 0.12
CA PHE A 444 22.35 -15.19 -0.57
C PHE A 444 23.34 -16.24 -1.09
N VAL A 445 23.53 -17.34 -0.37
CA VAL A 445 24.53 -18.38 -0.68
C VAL A 445 24.05 -19.46 -1.67
N ARG A 446 23.07 -19.14 -2.51
CA ARG A 446 22.56 -20.04 -3.55
C ARG A 446 23.64 -20.37 -4.59
N THR A 447 23.69 -21.63 -5.01
CA THR A 447 24.61 -22.12 -6.05
C THR A 447 23.91 -22.59 -7.33
N SER A 448 22.59 -22.85 -7.29
CA SER A 448 21.82 -23.27 -8.46
C SER A 448 21.47 -22.08 -9.37
N PRO A 449 21.43 -22.26 -10.71
CA PRO A 449 21.02 -21.21 -11.65
C PRO A 449 19.66 -20.56 -11.30
N LEU A 450 19.48 -19.31 -11.73
CA LEU A 450 18.21 -18.59 -11.60
C LEU A 450 17.20 -19.10 -12.64
N PRO A 451 15.93 -19.35 -12.27
CA PRO A 451 14.90 -19.69 -13.25
C PRO A 451 14.70 -18.54 -14.25
N GLU A 452 14.57 -18.85 -15.54
CA GLU A 452 14.44 -17.84 -16.60
C GLU A 452 13.26 -16.90 -16.37
N SER A 453 12.12 -17.42 -15.90
CA SER A 453 10.91 -16.64 -15.64
C SER A 453 11.05 -15.55 -14.56
N THR A 454 12.09 -15.59 -13.72
CA THR A 454 12.27 -14.60 -12.65
C THR A 454 13.00 -13.36 -13.13
N TRP A 455 13.67 -13.38 -14.28
CA TRP A 455 14.49 -12.26 -14.74
C TRP A 455 14.34 -11.94 -16.23
N GLN A 456 13.86 -12.88 -17.04
CA GLN A 456 13.78 -12.74 -18.49
C GLN A 456 12.43 -12.15 -18.94
N GLY A 457 12.48 -11.22 -19.90
CA GLY A 457 11.34 -10.62 -20.58
C GLY A 457 10.89 -11.42 -21.80
N VAL A 458 9.81 -10.96 -22.44
CA VAL A 458 9.17 -11.63 -23.59
C VAL A 458 10.08 -11.76 -24.81
N ASP A 459 11.10 -10.92 -24.93
CA ASP A 459 12.07 -10.92 -26.02
C ASP A 459 13.34 -11.73 -25.71
N GLY A 460 13.38 -12.39 -24.54
CA GLY A 460 14.50 -13.22 -24.09
C GLY A 460 15.62 -12.48 -23.36
N TRP A 461 15.45 -11.19 -23.10
CA TRP A 461 16.44 -10.33 -22.42
C TRP A 461 16.11 -10.12 -20.94
N PRO A 462 17.06 -9.68 -20.09
CA PRO A 462 16.73 -9.28 -18.73
C PRO A 462 15.69 -8.14 -18.73
N LEU A 463 14.64 -8.27 -17.93
CA LEU A 463 13.55 -7.28 -17.78
C LEU A 463 14.05 -5.87 -17.42
N ASN A 464 15.19 -5.81 -16.71
CA ASN A 464 15.76 -4.55 -16.22
C ASN A 464 16.86 -4.00 -17.13
N LEU A 465 17.10 -4.61 -18.30
CA LEU A 465 18.06 -4.14 -19.31
C LEU A 465 17.34 -3.44 -20.46
N LEU A 466 17.31 -2.12 -20.40
CA LEU A 466 16.64 -1.25 -21.36
C LEU A 466 17.57 -0.90 -22.52
N LYS A 467 17.04 -0.98 -23.75
CA LYS A 467 17.77 -0.68 -24.98
C LYS A 467 17.57 0.77 -25.35
N LEU A 468 18.62 1.44 -25.84
CA LEU A 468 18.47 2.73 -26.49
C LEU A 468 17.53 2.59 -27.69
N ALA A 469 16.42 3.31 -27.66
CA ALA A 469 15.40 3.33 -28.69
C ALA A 469 14.84 4.75 -28.84
N ASP A 470 13.79 4.89 -29.64
CA ASP A 470 13.02 6.13 -29.73
C ASP A 470 12.61 6.60 -28.31
N PRO A 471 12.81 7.90 -27.97
CA PRO A 471 12.49 8.45 -26.66
C PRO A 471 11.07 8.13 -26.15
N ASP A 472 10.08 8.07 -27.04
CA ASP A 472 8.69 7.87 -26.63
C ASP A 472 8.42 6.45 -26.10
N PRO A 473 8.69 5.37 -26.85
CA PRO A 473 8.65 4.00 -26.34
C PRO A 473 9.54 3.78 -25.12
N LEU A 474 10.75 4.34 -25.13
CA LEU A 474 11.69 4.17 -24.03
C LEU A 474 11.19 4.84 -22.74
N ARG A 475 10.53 6.01 -22.86
CA ARG A 475 9.85 6.67 -21.74
C ARG A 475 8.71 5.80 -21.20
N ASP A 476 7.92 5.19 -22.07
CA ASP A 476 6.82 4.31 -21.65
C ASP A 476 7.34 3.07 -20.90
N GLU A 477 8.45 2.48 -21.36
CA GLU A 477 9.09 1.32 -20.71
C GLU A 477 9.70 1.69 -19.34
N LEU A 478 10.47 2.78 -19.28
CA LEU A 478 11.10 3.24 -18.04
C LEU A 478 10.05 3.77 -17.04
N LYS A 479 8.91 4.27 -17.52
CA LYS A 479 7.76 4.60 -16.66
C LYS A 479 7.24 3.36 -15.92
N GLN A 480 7.19 2.19 -16.56
CA GLN A 480 6.81 0.95 -15.88
C GLN A 480 7.82 0.54 -14.79
N ALA A 481 9.11 0.77 -15.02
CA ALA A 481 10.14 0.55 -13.99
C ALA A 481 9.96 1.50 -12.80
N PHE A 482 9.67 2.78 -13.05
CA PHE A 482 9.39 3.77 -12.00
C PHE A 482 8.09 3.47 -11.25
N VAL A 483 7.07 2.96 -11.94
CA VAL A 483 5.83 2.46 -11.32
C VAL A 483 6.14 1.26 -10.43
N ARG A 484 6.93 0.27 -10.87
CA ARG A 484 7.35 -0.84 -10.00
C ARG A 484 8.12 -0.37 -8.76
N ALA A 485 8.91 0.69 -8.89
CA ALA A 485 9.59 1.31 -7.75
C ALA A 485 8.66 2.15 -6.85
N ALA A 486 7.49 2.56 -7.33
CA ALA A 486 6.55 3.46 -6.65
C ALA A 486 5.24 2.81 -6.15
N ASP A 487 4.78 1.72 -6.77
CA ASP A 487 3.40 1.21 -6.69
C ASP A 487 3.30 -0.29 -6.33
N ASP A 488 4.24 -0.84 -5.55
CA ASP A 488 3.95 -2.11 -4.87
C ASP A 488 3.06 -1.79 -3.65
N GLU A 489 1.77 -1.51 -3.90
CA GLU A 489 0.78 -1.33 -2.83
C GLU A 489 0.59 -2.68 -2.12
N PRO A 490 0.92 -2.80 -0.82
CA PRO A 490 0.42 -3.90 -0.03
C PRO A 490 -1.09 -3.67 0.10
N ARG A 491 -1.86 -4.26 -0.81
CA ARG A 491 -3.28 -4.48 -0.58
C ARG A 491 -3.36 -5.66 0.36
N SER A 492 -3.56 -5.37 1.63
CA SER A 492 -3.86 -6.40 2.60
C SER A 492 -5.35 -6.62 2.63
N ILE A 493 -5.74 -7.87 2.80
CA ILE A 493 -7.15 -8.22 2.94
C ILE A 493 -7.46 -8.12 4.43
N GLY A 494 -8.35 -7.19 4.79
CA GLY A 494 -8.62 -6.86 6.18
C GLY A 494 -9.34 -8.00 6.90
N ASN A 495 -10.53 -8.37 6.42
CA ASN A 495 -11.41 -9.34 7.06
C ASN A 495 -12.30 -10.08 6.04
N PHE A 496 -12.81 -11.25 6.43
CA PHE A 496 -13.79 -12.02 5.66
C PHE A 496 -14.98 -12.46 6.51
N SER A 497 -16.16 -12.63 5.90
CA SER A 497 -17.33 -13.21 6.57
C SER A 497 -18.22 -13.99 5.61
N ALA A 498 -19.02 -14.93 6.13
CA ALA A 498 -19.85 -15.79 5.29
C ALA A 498 -20.84 -14.99 4.45
N GLY A 499 -20.98 -15.38 3.19
CA GLY A 499 -21.92 -14.80 2.23
C GLY A 499 -23.31 -15.40 2.35
N PRO A 500 -24.27 -14.90 1.56
CA PRO A 500 -25.67 -15.29 1.64
C PRO A 500 -25.91 -16.74 1.21
N ASN A 501 -25.10 -17.27 0.28
CA ASN A 501 -25.20 -18.65 -0.18
C ASN A 501 -23.95 -19.48 0.15
N PRO A 502 -24.05 -20.82 0.19
CA PRO A 502 -22.89 -21.70 0.30
C PRO A 502 -21.88 -21.43 -0.82
N GLY A 503 -20.60 -21.27 -0.46
CA GLY A 503 -19.54 -20.92 -1.41
C GLY A 503 -19.46 -19.42 -1.75
N GLU A 504 -20.15 -18.56 -1.01
CA GLU A 504 -19.99 -17.10 -1.07
C GLU A 504 -19.43 -16.53 0.23
N TRP A 505 -18.67 -15.44 0.15
CA TRP A 505 -18.20 -14.67 1.32
C TRP A 505 -17.99 -13.20 0.95
N PHE A 506 -18.07 -12.37 1.98
CA PHE A 506 -17.66 -10.98 1.94
C PHE A 506 -16.16 -10.87 2.24
N SER A 507 -15.49 -9.95 1.57
CA SER A 507 -14.09 -9.59 1.79
C SER A 507 -13.96 -8.07 1.92
N THR A 508 -13.14 -7.61 2.86
CA THR A 508 -12.83 -6.19 3.05
C THR A 508 -11.39 -5.89 2.65
N LEU A 509 -11.16 -4.76 1.98
CA LEU A 509 -9.85 -4.36 1.48
C LEU A 509 -9.33 -3.08 2.14
N LEU A 510 -8.02 -3.02 2.30
CA LEU A 510 -7.26 -1.88 2.82
C LEU A 510 -6.16 -1.50 1.81
N GLY A 511 -6.27 -0.29 1.25
CA GLY A 511 -5.26 0.32 0.37
C GLY A 511 -4.47 1.41 1.08
N GLY A 512 -3.19 1.15 1.37
CA GLY A 512 -2.35 2.06 2.18
C GLY A 512 -1.93 3.37 1.51
N ARG A 513 -2.09 3.52 0.19
CA ARG A 513 -1.63 4.72 -0.55
C ARG A 513 -2.49 5.95 -0.31
N ARG A 514 -3.81 5.80 -0.42
CA ARG A 514 -4.80 6.87 -0.23
C ARG A 514 -5.88 6.49 0.78
N TRP A 515 -5.59 5.52 1.65
CA TRP A 515 -6.51 5.12 2.73
C TRP A 515 -7.93 4.91 2.18
N SER A 516 -7.98 4.02 1.19
CA SER A 516 -9.16 3.69 0.40
C SER A 516 -9.42 2.19 0.56
N GLY A 517 -10.69 1.79 0.54
CA GLY A 517 -11.07 0.40 0.77
C GLY A 517 -12.14 -0.08 -0.18
N ASP A 518 -12.55 -1.32 0.07
CA ASP A 518 -13.66 -1.96 -0.62
C ASP A 518 -14.34 -3.01 0.27
N LEU A 519 -15.62 -3.22 0.04
CA LEU A 519 -16.36 -4.40 0.48
C LEU A 519 -16.80 -5.15 -0.76
N GLN A 520 -16.44 -6.42 -0.86
CA GLN A 520 -16.69 -7.24 -2.03
C GLN A 520 -17.45 -8.50 -1.64
N LEU A 521 -18.42 -8.90 -2.47
CA LEU A 521 -18.98 -10.25 -2.43
C LEU A 521 -18.29 -11.11 -3.48
N TRP A 522 -17.84 -12.29 -3.06
CA TRP A 522 -17.23 -13.25 -3.94
C TRP A 522 -17.98 -14.58 -3.94
N ARG A 523 -17.76 -15.36 -5.00
CA ARG A 523 -18.23 -16.74 -5.14
C ARG A 523 -17.09 -17.67 -5.53
N GLU A 524 -17.14 -18.89 -5.03
CA GLU A 524 -16.12 -19.91 -5.23
C GLU A 524 -15.85 -20.18 -6.72
N GLY A 525 -14.56 -20.20 -7.09
CA GLY A 525 -14.10 -20.45 -8.45
C GLY A 525 -14.11 -19.23 -9.39
N GLU A 526 -14.60 -18.07 -8.95
CA GLU A 526 -14.63 -16.87 -9.76
C GLU A 526 -13.33 -16.06 -9.69
N ARG A 527 -13.01 -15.36 -10.79
CA ARG A 527 -11.79 -14.55 -10.92
C ARG A 527 -12.00 -13.07 -10.57
N GLN A 528 -13.25 -12.64 -10.41
CA GLN A 528 -13.63 -11.29 -10.06
C GLN A 528 -14.77 -11.35 -9.03
N PRO A 529 -14.92 -10.34 -8.16
CA PRO A 529 -16.02 -10.29 -7.22
C PRO A 529 -17.36 -10.13 -7.98
N GLN A 530 -18.43 -10.70 -7.42
CA GLN A 530 -19.80 -10.53 -7.90
C GLN A 530 -20.18 -9.05 -7.92
N TRP A 531 -19.80 -8.31 -6.88
CA TRP A 531 -19.93 -6.86 -6.81
C TRP A 531 -18.87 -6.25 -5.88
N SER A 532 -18.66 -4.94 -6.05
CA SER A 532 -17.73 -4.11 -5.26
C SER A 532 -18.48 -2.87 -4.80
N ALA A 533 -18.56 -2.66 -3.48
CA ALA A 533 -19.24 -1.52 -2.89
C ALA A 533 -18.51 -0.20 -3.22
N ALA A 534 -17.17 -0.21 -3.23
CA ALA A 534 -16.37 0.95 -3.63
C ALA A 534 -16.68 1.37 -5.06
N ARG A 535 -16.75 0.41 -5.99
CA ARG A 535 -17.11 0.66 -7.39
C ARG A 535 -18.54 1.22 -7.51
N MET A 536 -19.51 0.64 -6.81
CA MET A 536 -20.90 1.13 -6.81
C MET A 536 -21.00 2.58 -6.30
N LEU A 537 -20.30 2.90 -5.21
CA LEU A 537 -20.22 4.28 -4.72
C LEU A 537 -19.50 5.19 -5.72
N ASP A 538 -18.50 4.68 -6.42
CA ASP A 538 -17.71 5.47 -7.34
C ASP A 538 -18.41 5.84 -8.65
N GLU A 539 -19.35 5.00 -9.07
CA GLU A 539 -20.21 5.20 -10.24
C GLU A 539 -21.34 6.23 -9.99
N LEU A 540 -21.55 6.68 -8.74
CA LEU A 540 -22.57 7.70 -8.43
C LEU A 540 -22.21 9.08 -9.00
N SER A 541 -23.19 9.71 -9.64
CA SER A 541 -23.11 11.12 -10.07
C SER A 541 -23.23 12.09 -8.88
N GLU A 542 -22.74 13.33 -9.04
CA GLU A 542 -22.87 14.39 -8.02
C GLU A 542 -24.31 14.61 -7.55
N ALA A 543 -25.30 14.49 -8.45
CA ALA A 543 -26.72 14.60 -8.10
C ALA A 543 -27.19 13.44 -7.20
N GLN A 544 -26.70 12.22 -7.44
CA GLN A 544 -27.00 11.06 -6.60
C GLN A 544 -26.27 11.15 -5.25
N LEU A 545 -25.04 11.66 -5.24
CA LEU A 545 -24.26 11.89 -4.02
C LEU A 545 -24.94 12.87 -3.06
N ALA A 546 -25.49 13.98 -3.58
CA ALA A 546 -26.29 14.91 -2.80
C ALA A 546 -27.49 14.23 -2.11
N GLY A 547 -28.09 13.23 -2.77
CA GLY A 547 -29.21 12.43 -2.27
C GLY A 547 -28.85 11.26 -1.36
N ARG A 548 -27.56 10.99 -1.06
CA ARG A 548 -27.16 9.86 -0.20
C ARG A 548 -27.80 9.94 1.19
N ASN A 549 -28.29 8.80 1.66
CA ASN A 549 -28.92 8.66 2.97
C ASN A 549 -27.87 8.46 4.07
N ILE A 550 -27.20 9.55 4.44
CA ILE A 550 -26.19 9.55 5.51
C ILE A 550 -26.81 10.21 6.75
N LEU A 551 -26.77 9.51 7.87
CA LEU A 551 -27.36 9.92 9.14
C LEU A 551 -26.28 10.19 10.18
N THR A 552 -26.60 11.06 11.14
CA THR A 552 -25.80 11.31 12.33
C THR A 552 -26.75 11.67 13.48
N VAL A 553 -26.22 12.13 14.62
CA VAL A 553 -27.01 12.54 15.79
C VAL A 553 -26.71 13.97 16.21
N ARG A 554 -27.69 14.61 16.86
CA ARG A 554 -27.43 15.82 17.65
C ARG A 554 -26.71 15.42 18.94
N PRO A 555 -25.53 15.99 19.25
CA PRO A 555 -24.84 15.70 20.50
C PRO A 555 -25.74 15.99 21.70
N ALA A 556 -25.71 15.11 22.70
CA ALA A 556 -26.39 15.33 23.98
C ALA A 556 -25.46 16.04 24.98
N GLY A 557 -26.06 16.71 25.97
CA GLY A 557 -25.33 17.16 27.16
C GLY A 557 -24.99 15.99 28.08
N ALA A 558 -23.97 16.15 28.93
CA ALA A 558 -23.55 15.12 29.88
C ALA A 558 -24.62 14.87 30.95
N GLY A 559 -24.92 13.60 31.19
CA GLY A 559 -25.70 13.14 32.34
C GLY A 559 -24.93 13.29 33.66
N ALA A 560 -25.63 13.10 34.78
CA ALA A 560 -25.04 13.22 36.12
C ALA A 560 -23.96 12.17 36.42
N ASP A 561 -23.99 11.04 35.72
CA ASP A 561 -23.04 9.93 35.79
C ASP A 561 -21.88 10.06 34.77
N GLY A 562 -21.85 11.14 33.98
CA GLY A 562 -20.88 11.34 32.90
C GLY A 562 -21.29 10.73 31.56
N SER A 563 -22.42 10.00 31.50
CA SER A 563 -22.92 9.40 30.25
C SER A 563 -23.41 10.46 29.28
N LEU A 564 -23.01 10.34 28.01
CA LEU A 564 -23.49 11.16 26.89
C LEU A 564 -24.37 10.26 26.01
N ILE A 565 -25.69 10.49 26.03
CA ILE A 565 -26.64 9.69 25.24
C ILE A 565 -27.42 10.57 24.28
N ALA A 566 -27.01 10.59 23.02
CA ALA A 566 -27.70 11.29 21.95
C ALA A 566 -28.80 10.41 21.35
N ARG A 567 -30.02 10.94 21.22
CA ARG A 567 -31.20 10.20 20.69
C ARG A 567 -31.89 10.91 19.52
N ALA A 568 -31.43 12.10 19.18
CA ALA A 568 -32.01 12.92 18.12
C ALA A 568 -31.23 12.69 16.82
N GLY A 569 -31.59 11.63 16.09
CA GLY A 569 -31.05 11.38 14.76
C GLY A 569 -31.38 12.50 13.79
N MET A 570 -30.49 12.74 12.83
CA MET A 570 -30.63 13.76 11.79
C MET A 570 -29.88 13.36 10.52
N PRO A 571 -30.18 13.95 9.35
CA PRO A 571 -29.35 13.81 8.17
C PRO A 571 -27.97 14.46 8.39
N PHE A 572 -26.90 13.82 7.90
CA PHE A 572 -25.57 14.42 7.82
C PHE A 572 -25.50 15.35 6.60
N ALA A 573 -26.06 16.55 6.75
CA ALA A 573 -26.07 17.60 5.76
C ALA A 573 -25.80 18.94 6.44
N TRP A 574 -25.03 19.83 5.80
CA TRP A 574 -24.59 21.10 6.41
C TRP A 574 -25.74 21.93 6.99
N SER A 575 -26.87 21.97 6.28
CA SER A 575 -28.09 22.68 6.70
C SER A 575 -28.77 22.09 7.94
N ALA A 576 -28.58 20.81 8.23
CA ALA A 576 -29.16 20.12 9.38
C ALA A 576 -28.29 20.15 10.65
N LEU A 577 -26.97 20.35 10.49
CA LEU A 577 -26.01 20.41 11.60
C LEU A 577 -26.22 21.66 12.47
N ASP A 578 -25.99 21.53 13.78
CA ASP A 578 -26.00 22.68 14.70
C ASP A 578 -24.70 23.50 14.66
N ASP A 579 -24.68 24.63 15.38
CA ASP A 579 -23.55 25.56 15.36
C ASP A 579 -22.26 24.98 15.96
N GLU A 580 -22.34 24.04 16.91
CA GLU A 580 -21.17 23.38 17.48
C GLU A 580 -20.61 22.35 16.49
N GLN A 581 -21.48 21.56 15.85
CA GLN A 581 -21.09 20.60 14.81
C GLN A 581 -20.46 21.32 13.60
N ARG A 582 -21.05 22.42 13.14
CA ARG A 582 -20.49 23.25 12.06
C ARG A 582 -19.14 23.87 12.45
N ARG A 583 -19.01 24.34 13.69
CA ARG A 583 -17.72 24.83 14.20
C ARG A 583 -16.66 23.74 14.26
N ARG A 584 -17.03 22.49 14.56
CA ARG A 584 -16.11 21.32 14.51
C ARG A 584 -15.74 20.90 13.10
N LEU A 585 -16.54 21.20 12.09
CA LEU A 585 -16.26 20.89 10.67
C LEU A 585 -15.67 22.05 9.85
N GLY A 586 -15.57 23.26 10.39
CA GLY A 586 -14.68 24.29 9.85
C GLY A 586 -15.34 25.49 9.20
N SER A 587 -16.51 25.88 9.71
CA SER A 587 -17.26 27.13 9.48
C SER A 587 -17.27 27.71 8.06
N GLU A 588 -16.12 28.18 7.53
CA GLU A 588 -15.96 28.76 6.20
C GLU A 588 -15.91 27.71 5.05
N GLN A 589 -15.32 26.53 5.30
CA GLN A 589 -15.22 25.44 4.31
C GLN A 589 -16.05 24.21 4.70
N GLY A 590 -16.84 24.32 5.76
CA GLY A 590 -17.52 23.15 6.34
C GLY A 590 -18.60 22.56 5.43
N GLU A 591 -19.28 23.36 4.61
CA GLU A 591 -20.27 22.86 3.64
C GLU A 591 -19.60 22.02 2.55
N THR A 592 -18.53 22.53 1.94
CA THR A 592 -17.77 21.80 0.92
C THR A 592 -17.08 20.56 1.49
N LEU A 593 -16.63 20.61 2.76
CA LEU A 593 -16.11 19.44 3.46
C LEU A 593 -17.20 18.37 3.64
N VAL A 594 -18.41 18.77 4.05
CA VAL A 594 -19.53 17.83 4.17
C VAL A 594 -19.84 17.20 2.82
N ASP A 595 -19.86 17.97 1.73
CA ASP A 595 -20.06 17.42 0.38
C ASP A 595 -18.96 16.43 -0.02
N TYR A 596 -17.69 16.72 0.31
CA TYR A 596 -16.56 15.83 0.08
C TYR A 596 -16.70 14.50 0.86
N LEU A 597 -17.07 14.58 2.14
CA LEU A 597 -17.33 13.41 3.00
C LEU A 597 -18.55 12.61 2.52
N ARG A 598 -19.55 13.29 1.96
CA ARG A 598 -20.69 12.65 1.26
C ARG A 598 -20.30 12.06 -0.09
N GLY A 599 -19.05 12.24 -0.55
CA GLY A 599 -18.48 11.58 -1.71
C GLY A 599 -18.27 12.47 -2.93
N SER A 600 -18.54 13.78 -2.85
CA SER A 600 -18.24 14.70 -3.95
C SER A 600 -16.73 14.74 -4.22
N ARG A 601 -16.35 14.65 -5.50
CA ARG A 601 -14.94 14.76 -5.92
C ARG A 601 -14.60 16.15 -6.50
N LEU A 602 -15.53 17.11 -6.40
CA LEU A 602 -15.36 18.44 -6.99
C LEU A 602 -14.24 19.27 -6.36
N GLN A 603 -13.96 19.03 -5.07
CA GLN A 603 -12.96 19.74 -4.27
C GLN A 603 -11.70 18.88 -4.00
N GLU A 604 -11.57 17.75 -4.69
CA GLU A 604 -10.38 16.89 -4.62
C GLU A 604 -9.25 17.42 -5.47
N ARG A 605 -8.05 17.44 -4.91
CA ARG A 605 -6.82 17.72 -5.67
C ARG A 605 -6.67 16.70 -6.79
N ARG A 606 -6.66 17.17 -8.03
CA ARG A 606 -6.46 16.31 -9.23
C ARG A 606 -5.01 16.23 -9.64
N GLU A 607 -4.25 17.24 -9.25
CA GLU A 607 -2.83 17.40 -9.46
C GLU A 607 -2.29 18.22 -8.29
N PRO A 608 -1.05 17.98 -7.87
CA PRO A 608 -0.53 18.69 -6.73
C PRO A 608 -0.22 20.17 -7.10
N GLY A 609 -0.61 21.10 -6.22
CA GLY A 609 -0.69 22.55 -6.51
C GLY A 609 -2.09 23.07 -6.85
N SER A 610 -3.05 22.14 -7.00
CA SER A 610 -4.47 22.45 -7.04
C SER A 610 -4.87 23.34 -5.86
N ALA A 611 -5.55 24.46 -6.15
CA ALA A 611 -6.17 25.31 -5.14
C ALA A 611 -7.33 24.62 -4.41
N LEU A 612 -7.75 23.43 -4.86
CA LEU A 612 -8.78 22.64 -4.22
C LEU A 612 -8.27 22.11 -2.86
N PRO A 613 -9.11 22.19 -1.81
CA PRO A 613 -8.68 22.02 -0.43
C PRO A 613 -8.46 20.56 -0.01
N PHE A 614 -9.06 19.57 -0.70
CA PHE A 614 -9.14 18.21 -0.16
C PHE A 614 -8.23 17.19 -0.87
N ARG A 615 -7.80 16.16 -0.14
CA ARG A 615 -6.98 15.07 -0.67
C ARG A 615 -7.67 14.33 -1.81
N LEU A 616 -6.85 13.75 -2.68
CA LEU A 616 -7.31 12.80 -3.68
C LEU A 616 -7.61 11.45 -3.02
N ARG A 617 -8.70 10.79 -3.46
CA ARG A 617 -9.07 9.44 -3.03
C ARG A 617 -9.01 8.46 -4.19
N ASP A 618 -8.62 7.22 -3.93
CA ASP A 618 -8.72 6.16 -4.95
C ASP A 618 -10.18 5.71 -5.06
N SER A 619 -10.83 5.41 -3.93
CA SER A 619 -12.27 5.16 -3.86
C SER A 619 -12.98 6.08 -2.87
N ARG A 620 -14.30 6.26 -3.05
CA ARG A 620 -15.15 6.99 -2.09
C ARG A 620 -15.32 6.27 -0.76
N LEU A 621 -15.22 4.93 -0.77
CA LEU A 621 -15.27 4.10 0.43
C LEU A 621 -13.91 4.10 1.11
N GLY A 622 -13.88 4.44 2.40
CA GLY A 622 -12.68 4.40 3.21
C GLY A 622 -12.11 2.98 3.33
N ASP A 623 -10.85 2.88 3.73
CA ASP A 623 -10.27 1.60 4.07
C ASP A 623 -11.01 0.89 5.21
N ILE A 624 -11.01 -0.45 5.18
CA ILE A 624 -11.68 -1.29 6.17
C ILE A 624 -10.63 -2.22 6.79
N VAL A 625 -10.19 -1.88 8.00
CA VAL A 625 -9.07 -2.55 8.68
C VAL A 625 -9.58 -3.65 9.60
N GLY A 626 -10.21 -3.28 10.72
CA GLY A 626 -10.67 -4.19 11.76
C GLY A 626 -12.16 -4.53 11.71
N SER A 627 -12.95 -3.81 10.89
CA SER A 627 -14.39 -4.06 10.81
C SER A 627 -14.72 -5.28 9.97
N ARG A 628 -15.33 -6.28 10.58
CA ARG A 628 -15.82 -7.49 9.91
C ARG A 628 -17.29 -7.32 9.54
N ALA A 629 -17.59 -7.41 8.24
CA ALA A 629 -18.94 -7.25 7.71
C ALA A 629 -19.96 -8.23 8.34
N VAL A 630 -21.16 -7.74 8.64
CA VAL A 630 -22.28 -8.52 9.18
C VAL A 630 -23.42 -8.58 8.18
N TYR A 631 -23.89 -9.80 7.89
CA TYR A 631 -25.01 -10.05 7.00
C TYR A 631 -26.32 -10.29 7.78
N SER A 632 -27.43 -9.76 7.30
CA SER A 632 -28.77 -9.96 7.89
C SER A 632 -29.86 -9.98 6.82
N TRP A 633 -30.61 -11.09 6.75
CA TRP A 633 -31.81 -11.21 5.90
C TRP A 633 -32.91 -12.01 6.58
N TYR A 634 -32.92 -13.34 6.46
CA TYR A 634 -33.77 -14.24 7.25
C TYR A 634 -32.94 -14.98 8.29
N ASP A 635 -32.54 -14.26 9.33
CA ASP A 635 -31.79 -14.83 10.45
C ASP A 635 -32.64 -14.79 11.73
N PRO A 636 -33.52 -15.79 11.96
CA PRO A 636 -34.32 -15.84 13.18
C PRO A 636 -33.47 -16.33 14.37
N GLN A 637 -33.28 -15.46 15.37
CA GLN A 637 -32.82 -15.88 16.72
C GLN A 637 -33.90 -16.75 17.40
N PRO A 638 -33.57 -17.61 18.37
CA PRO A 638 -34.54 -18.51 19.02
C PRO A 638 -35.49 -17.82 20.02
N TYR A 639 -35.72 -16.51 19.90
CA TYR A 639 -36.60 -15.76 20.80
C TYR A 639 -38.08 -16.20 20.75
N GLY A 640 -38.46 -17.08 19.82
CA GLY A 640 -39.75 -17.77 19.87
C GLY A 640 -39.91 -18.64 21.13
N GLU A 641 -38.83 -19.01 21.79
CA GLU A 641 -38.84 -19.76 23.04
C GLU A 641 -39.07 -18.88 24.28
N LEU A 642 -39.03 -17.55 24.14
CA LEU A 642 -39.33 -16.64 25.25
C LEU A 642 -40.78 -16.81 25.74
N PRO A 643 -41.04 -16.58 27.05
CA PRO A 643 -42.39 -16.59 27.59
C PRO A 643 -43.34 -15.64 26.84
N LYS A 644 -44.64 -15.96 26.85
CA LYS A 644 -45.67 -15.05 26.32
C LYS A 644 -45.70 -13.75 27.15
N PRO A 645 -45.91 -12.58 26.51
CA PRO A 645 -46.28 -12.40 25.10
C PRO A 645 -45.08 -12.39 24.11
N LEU A 646 -43.84 -12.26 24.58
CA LEU A 646 -42.66 -12.01 23.75
C LEU A 646 -42.44 -13.07 22.66
N GLY A 647 -42.39 -14.35 23.02
CA GLY A 647 -42.12 -15.42 22.05
C GLY A 647 -43.25 -15.68 21.06
N ALA A 648 -44.50 -15.31 21.40
CA ALA A 648 -45.61 -15.34 20.44
C ALA A 648 -45.49 -14.18 19.45
N GLY A 649 -45.31 -12.96 19.95
CA GLY A 649 -45.10 -11.78 19.11
C GLY A 649 -43.88 -11.89 18.21
N TYR A 650 -42.85 -12.63 18.62
CA TYR A 650 -41.65 -12.82 17.80
C TYR A 650 -41.93 -13.68 16.56
N ARG A 651 -42.69 -14.78 16.75
CA ARG A 651 -43.12 -15.62 15.62
C ARG A 651 -44.02 -14.85 14.66
N GLU A 652 -44.89 -13.98 15.18
CA GLU A 652 -45.73 -13.08 14.38
C GLU A 652 -44.87 -12.05 13.61
N PHE A 653 -43.88 -11.45 14.27
CA PHE A 653 -42.93 -10.53 13.63
C PHE A 653 -42.16 -11.20 12.49
N LEU A 654 -41.61 -12.40 12.70
CA LEU A 654 -40.92 -13.15 11.66
C LEU A 654 -41.85 -13.49 10.49
N ALA A 655 -43.12 -13.77 10.75
CA ALA A 655 -44.11 -14.06 9.72
C ALA A 655 -44.69 -12.81 9.03
N SER A 656 -44.38 -11.61 9.53
CA SER A 656 -44.92 -10.36 8.98
C SER A 656 -44.39 -10.10 7.58
N GLU A 657 -45.22 -9.44 6.75
CA GLU A 657 -44.84 -9.03 5.39
C GLU A 657 -43.59 -8.14 5.40
N GLN A 658 -43.48 -7.24 6.39
CA GLN A 658 -42.33 -6.36 6.56
C GLN A 658 -41.03 -7.15 6.73
N TYR A 659 -41.02 -8.19 7.58
CA TYR A 659 -39.83 -9.01 7.78
C TYR A 659 -39.54 -9.89 6.56
N GLN A 660 -40.58 -10.48 5.94
CA GLN A 660 -40.51 -11.40 4.81
C GLN A 660 -40.22 -10.74 3.45
N GLN A 661 -40.24 -9.41 3.34
CA GLN A 661 -39.96 -8.71 2.08
C GLN A 661 -38.79 -7.72 2.19
N ARG A 662 -38.12 -7.63 3.34
CA ARG A 662 -37.02 -6.69 3.54
C ARG A 662 -35.81 -7.02 2.66
N ALA A 663 -35.06 -5.98 2.28
CA ALA A 663 -33.79 -6.16 1.59
C ALA A 663 -32.76 -6.90 2.46
N PRO A 664 -31.95 -7.80 1.88
CA PRO A 664 -30.83 -8.41 2.58
C PRO A 664 -29.74 -7.35 2.83
N LEU A 665 -29.40 -7.15 4.09
CA LEU A 665 -28.43 -6.14 4.53
C LEU A 665 -27.05 -6.77 4.72
N VAL A 666 -26.00 -6.12 4.23
CA VAL A 666 -24.63 -6.32 4.71
C VAL A 666 -24.09 -4.99 5.24
N ALA A 667 -23.61 -4.96 6.47
CA ALA A 667 -23.12 -3.74 7.11
C ALA A 667 -21.68 -3.86 7.60
N VAL A 668 -20.91 -2.78 7.47
CA VAL A 668 -19.49 -2.72 7.82
C VAL A 668 -19.08 -1.29 8.20
N GLY A 669 -18.13 -1.16 9.13
CA GLY A 669 -17.49 0.12 9.45
C GLY A 669 -16.34 0.41 8.50
N ALA A 670 -16.18 1.66 8.08
CA ALA A 670 -15.07 2.12 7.25
C ALA A 670 -14.41 3.38 7.82
N ASN A 671 -13.12 3.54 7.52
CA ASN A 671 -12.31 4.67 7.99
C ASN A 671 -12.50 5.95 7.15
N ASP A 672 -13.59 6.03 6.36
CA ASP A 672 -14.12 7.29 5.84
C ASP A 672 -15.04 8.00 6.84
N GLY A 673 -15.19 7.45 8.05
CA GLY A 673 -15.96 8.04 9.14
C GLY A 673 -17.30 7.39 9.39
N MET A 674 -17.66 6.36 8.63
CA MET A 674 -19.03 5.87 8.56
C MET A 674 -19.15 4.36 8.78
N LEU A 675 -20.26 3.97 9.39
CA LEU A 675 -20.82 2.64 9.18
C LEU A 675 -21.68 2.67 7.92
N HIS A 676 -21.46 1.74 7.00
CA HIS A 676 -22.26 1.59 5.79
C HIS A 676 -23.17 0.37 5.89
N GLY A 677 -24.39 0.49 5.38
CA GLY A 677 -25.31 -0.62 5.11
C GLY A 677 -25.55 -0.73 3.61
N PHE A 678 -25.18 -1.87 3.03
CA PHE A 678 -25.36 -2.17 1.61
C PHE A 678 -26.40 -3.27 1.41
N ASP A 679 -27.03 -3.24 0.24
CA ASP A 679 -27.87 -4.34 -0.25
C ASP A 679 -26.96 -5.49 -0.69
N ALA A 680 -27.10 -6.65 -0.05
CA ALA A 680 -26.22 -7.78 -0.31
C ALA A 680 -26.38 -8.37 -1.72
N ARG A 681 -27.48 -8.03 -2.43
CA ARG A 681 -27.75 -8.51 -3.79
C ARG A 681 -26.81 -7.89 -4.83
N ASP A 682 -26.50 -6.61 -4.69
CA ASP A 682 -25.82 -5.82 -5.73
C ASP A 682 -24.74 -4.87 -5.21
N GLY A 683 -24.57 -4.74 -3.89
CA GLY A 683 -23.58 -3.85 -3.28
C GLY A 683 -24.00 -2.37 -3.26
N ARG A 684 -25.25 -2.05 -3.60
CA ARG A 684 -25.77 -0.67 -3.53
C ARG A 684 -25.90 -0.22 -2.08
N GLU A 685 -25.44 0.99 -1.79
CA GLU A 685 -25.60 1.59 -0.45
C GLU A 685 -27.08 1.89 -0.16
N LEU A 686 -27.57 1.41 0.98
CA LEU A 686 -28.92 1.66 1.50
C LEU A 686 -28.94 2.85 2.46
N PHE A 687 -27.95 2.90 3.36
CA PHE A 687 -27.75 3.99 4.31
C PHE A 687 -26.29 4.02 4.78
N ALA A 688 -25.88 5.15 5.35
CA ALA A 688 -24.66 5.26 6.14
C ALA A 688 -24.94 6.00 7.45
N TYR A 689 -24.18 5.69 8.49
CA TYR A 689 -24.24 6.34 9.79
C TYR A 689 -22.87 6.88 10.19
N LEU A 690 -22.82 8.18 10.50
CA LEU A 690 -21.64 8.88 10.95
C LEU A 690 -21.78 9.18 12.46
N PRO A 691 -21.02 8.51 13.33
CA PRO A 691 -21.06 8.76 14.76
C PRO A 691 -20.60 10.18 15.10
N ALA A 692 -21.26 10.84 16.05
CA ALA A 692 -20.87 12.18 16.48
C ALA A 692 -19.47 12.22 17.14
N ALA A 693 -19.04 11.10 17.74
CA ALA A 693 -17.71 10.99 18.35
C ALA A 693 -16.55 11.18 17.36
N VAL A 694 -16.71 10.85 16.08
CA VAL A 694 -15.65 11.00 15.07
C VAL A 694 -15.73 12.34 14.32
N LEU A 695 -16.82 13.09 14.47
CA LEU A 695 -17.11 14.32 13.73
C LEU A 695 -15.99 15.37 13.83
N GLY A 696 -15.37 15.49 15.00
CA GLY A 696 -14.30 16.46 15.25
C GLY A 696 -13.02 16.21 14.46
N HIS A 697 -12.82 14.99 13.96
CA HIS A 697 -11.61 14.55 13.28
C HIS A 697 -11.78 14.41 11.77
N LEU A 698 -13.01 14.52 11.24
CA LEU A 698 -13.27 14.31 9.81
C LEU A 698 -12.58 15.32 8.88
N ARG A 699 -12.12 16.46 9.42
CA ARG A 699 -11.28 17.39 8.64
C ARG A 699 -9.93 16.77 8.28
N GLU A 700 -9.36 15.98 9.19
CA GLU A 700 -8.09 15.28 8.99
C GLU A 700 -8.23 14.35 7.78
N LEU A 701 -9.36 13.64 7.65
CA LEU A 701 -9.65 12.77 6.51
C LEU A 701 -9.65 13.50 5.16
N ALA A 702 -9.94 14.80 5.14
CA ALA A 702 -9.91 15.59 3.91
C ALA A 702 -8.56 16.26 3.67
N ASP A 703 -7.65 16.23 4.64
CA ASP A 703 -6.35 16.89 4.56
C ASP A 703 -5.46 16.24 3.48
N PRO A 704 -4.89 17.02 2.55
CA PRO A 704 -3.92 16.53 1.56
C PRO A 704 -2.73 15.74 2.14
N GLY A 705 -2.30 16.07 3.36
CA GLY A 705 -1.25 15.40 4.12
C GLY A 705 -1.77 14.43 5.17
N TYR A 706 -2.99 13.90 4.99
CA TYR A 706 -3.63 12.96 5.91
C TYR A 706 -2.72 11.77 6.23
N ALA A 707 -2.25 11.74 7.48
CA ALA A 707 -1.70 10.55 8.12
C ALA A 707 -2.87 9.71 8.65
N HIS A 708 -2.82 8.41 8.43
CA HIS A 708 -3.94 7.54 8.82
C HIS A 708 -4.26 7.64 10.31
N ARG A 709 -5.56 7.67 10.58
CA ARG A 709 -6.18 7.34 11.86
C ARG A 709 -7.39 6.47 11.61
N HIS A 710 -7.78 5.71 12.63
CA HIS A 710 -9.05 5.01 12.56
C HIS A 710 -10.21 6.01 12.74
N TYR A 711 -11.37 5.68 12.17
CA TYR A 711 -12.64 6.38 12.42
C TYR A 711 -13.72 5.41 12.89
N VAL A 712 -14.35 4.67 11.98
CA VAL A 712 -15.36 3.66 12.32
C VAL A 712 -14.81 2.30 11.92
N ASP A 713 -13.99 1.74 12.81
CA ASP A 713 -13.31 0.46 12.57
C ASP A 713 -13.92 -0.70 13.37
N GLY A 714 -14.96 -0.40 14.17
CA GLY A 714 -15.65 -1.39 14.98
C GLY A 714 -16.47 -2.35 14.12
N SER A 715 -16.47 -3.63 14.51
CA SER A 715 -17.33 -4.63 13.88
C SER A 715 -18.78 -4.50 14.38
N PRO A 716 -19.79 -4.35 13.48
CA PRO A 716 -21.19 -4.25 13.88
C PRO A 716 -21.81 -5.60 14.27
N THR A 717 -22.89 -5.53 15.06
CA THR A 717 -23.77 -6.65 15.41
C THR A 717 -25.20 -6.31 14.97
N VAL A 718 -25.90 -7.25 14.32
CA VAL A 718 -27.33 -7.11 13.99
C VAL A 718 -28.14 -8.14 14.75
N GLY A 719 -29.31 -7.81 15.31
CA GLY A 719 -30.17 -8.81 15.97
C GLY A 719 -31.56 -8.28 16.30
N ASN A 720 -32.52 -9.18 16.48
CA ASN A 720 -33.88 -8.78 16.85
C ASN A 720 -33.97 -8.45 18.34
N ALA A 721 -34.75 -7.42 18.67
CA ALA A 721 -34.99 -6.99 20.04
C ALA A 721 -36.44 -6.55 20.23
N TRP A 722 -36.98 -6.80 21.42
CA TRP A 722 -38.27 -6.26 21.84
C TRP A 722 -38.07 -4.91 22.51
N ILE A 723 -38.44 -3.84 21.81
CA ILE A 723 -38.30 -2.45 22.28
C ILE A 723 -39.59 -1.67 22.01
N GLY A 724 -39.96 -0.75 22.89
CA GLY A 724 -41.16 0.08 22.69
C GLY A 724 -42.49 -0.69 22.57
N GLY A 725 -42.52 -1.97 22.98
CA GLY A 725 -43.69 -2.84 22.84
C GLY A 725 -43.81 -3.57 21.50
N GLU A 726 -42.76 -3.55 20.66
CA GLU A 726 -42.74 -4.22 19.36
C GLU A 726 -41.39 -4.92 19.10
N TRP A 727 -41.39 -5.92 18.22
CA TRP A 727 -40.15 -6.53 17.73
C TRP A 727 -39.54 -5.68 16.63
N ARG A 728 -38.24 -5.42 16.74
CA ARG A 728 -37.43 -4.67 15.78
C ARG A 728 -36.14 -5.42 15.48
N THR A 729 -35.54 -5.19 14.31
CA THR A 729 -34.16 -5.60 14.04
C THR A 729 -33.22 -4.42 14.28
N LEU A 730 -32.30 -4.57 15.22
CA LEU A 730 -31.35 -3.53 15.59
C LEU A 730 -29.97 -3.82 14.99
N LEU A 731 -29.30 -2.77 14.55
CA LEU A 731 -27.86 -2.77 14.26
C LEU A 731 -27.17 -1.99 15.37
N VAL A 732 -26.21 -2.60 16.04
CA VAL A 732 -25.37 -1.98 17.06
C VAL A 732 -23.94 -1.93 16.55
N GLY A 733 -23.35 -0.75 16.50
CA GLY A 733 -21.98 -0.53 16.04
C GLY A 733 -21.15 0.21 17.07
N SER A 734 -19.83 0.21 16.86
CA SER A 734 -18.87 0.99 17.63
C SER A 734 -17.90 1.70 16.69
N THR A 735 -17.22 2.73 17.19
CA THR A 735 -16.15 3.42 16.46
C THR A 735 -14.85 2.60 16.39
N GLY A 736 -14.74 1.49 17.13
CA GLY A 736 -13.51 0.69 17.15
C GLY A 736 -12.32 1.49 17.69
N ALA A 737 -11.22 1.49 16.93
CA ALA A 737 -10.01 2.25 17.24
C ALA A 737 -10.09 3.75 16.92
N GLY A 738 -11.17 4.22 16.28
CA GLY A 738 -11.25 5.61 15.81
C GLY A 738 -11.90 6.61 16.76
N GLY A 739 -12.51 6.11 17.83
CA GLY A 739 -13.14 6.92 18.86
C GLY A 739 -13.74 6.06 19.97
N ASN A 740 -14.44 6.69 20.90
CA ASN A 740 -15.01 6.06 22.08
C ASN A 740 -16.54 6.18 22.11
N SER A 741 -17.21 5.55 21.15
CA SER A 741 -18.66 5.60 21.07
C SER A 741 -19.28 4.29 20.58
N LEU A 742 -20.48 4.04 21.09
CA LEU A 742 -21.38 2.98 20.67
C LEU A 742 -22.67 3.60 20.13
N PHE A 743 -23.32 2.96 19.16
CA PHE A 743 -24.58 3.46 18.61
C PHE A 743 -25.49 2.32 18.18
N ALA A 744 -26.80 2.59 18.15
CA ALA A 744 -27.82 1.64 17.72
C ALA A 744 -28.82 2.26 16.73
N LEU A 745 -29.14 1.50 15.68
CA LEU A 745 -30.07 1.85 14.62
C LEU A 745 -31.18 0.79 14.52
N ASP A 746 -32.42 1.21 14.31
CA ASP A 746 -33.51 0.34 13.85
C ASP A 746 -33.38 0.10 12.34
N VAL A 747 -32.98 -1.12 11.99
CA VAL A 747 -32.81 -1.60 10.61
C VAL A 747 -33.85 -2.68 10.26
N THR A 748 -35.03 -2.64 10.91
CA THR A 748 -36.13 -3.57 10.61
C THR A 748 -36.47 -3.56 9.12
N ASP A 749 -36.47 -2.38 8.50
CA ASP A 749 -36.58 -2.16 7.05
C ASP A 749 -35.35 -1.38 6.57
N PRO A 750 -34.29 -2.08 6.09
CA PRO A 750 -33.03 -1.45 5.68
C PRO A 750 -33.17 -0.39 4.59
N GLU A 751 -34.18 -0.49 3.72
CA GLU A 751 -34.43 0.47 2.64
C GLU A 751 -35.12 1.75 3.13
N ARG A 752 -35.65 1.74 4.36
CA ARG A 752 -36.36 2.88 4.97
C ARG A 752 -35.71 3.42 6.25
N VAL A 753 -34.42 3.12 6.44
CA VAL A 753 -33.63 3.72 7.52
C VAL A 753 -33.60 5.24 7.34
N ARG A 754 -33.98 5.98 8.37
CA ARG A 754 -34.12 7.45 8.36
C ARG A 754 -33.69 8.04 9.70
N SER A 755 -33.75 9.36 9.86
CA SER A 755 -33.33 10.01 11.12
C SER A 755 -34.01 9.44 12.38
N GLY A 756 -35.29 9.06 12.29
CA GLY A 756 -36.01 8.40 13.41
C GLY A 756 -35.65 6.94 13.65
N SER A 757 -34.83 6.33 12.78
CA SER A 757 -34.25 4.99 12.97
C SER A 757 -33.00 5.04 13.85
N VAL A 758 -32.38 6.20 14.05
CA VAL A 758 -31.25 6.32 14.98
C VAL A 758 -31.80 6.32 16.40
N LEU A 759 -31.59 5.22 17.12
CA LEU A 759 -32.16 5.05 18.46
C LEU A 759 -31.34 5.83 19.49
N TRP A 760 -30.03 5.59 19.49
CA TRP A 760 -29.11 6.26 20.41
C TRP A 760 -27.64 6.15 19.98
N GLU A 761 -26.83 7.10 20.44
CA GLU A 761 -25.37 7.04 20.48
C GLU A 761 -24.92 7.29 21.93
N PHE A 762 -24.12 6.39 22.48
CA PHE A 762 -23.59 6.40 23.84
C PHE A 762 -22.08 6.61 23.83
N SER A 763 -21.61 7.56 24.62
CA SER A 763 -20.21 7.70 25.00
C SER A 763 -20.06 8.03 26.48
N HIS A 764 -18.87 7.78 27.02
CA HIS A 764 -18.55 8.01 28.42
C HIS A 764 -17.04 8.29 28.56
N PRO A 765 -16.58 9.14 29.50
CA PRO A 765 -15.15 9.41 29.69
C PRO A 765 -14.28 8.16 29.95
N ASP A 766 -14.85 7.17 30.65
CA ASP A 766 -14.19 5.90 30.93
C ASP A 766 -14.29 4.88 29.77
N LEU A 767 -15.04 5.18 28.71
CA LEU A 767 -15.10 4.35 27.49
C LEU A 767 -13.88 4.67 26.62
N GLY A 768 -13.08 3.65 26.32
CA GLY A 768 -11.94 3.72 25.42
C GLY A 768 -12.27 3.17 24.02
N TYR A 769 -11.27 2.57 23.38
CA TYR A 769 -11.37 1.96 22.07
C TYR A 769 -12.01 0.57 22.16
N THR A 770 -13.25 0.44 21.70
CA THR A 770 -14.01 -0.81 21.72
C THR A 770 -13.70 -1.65 20.48
N LEU A 771 -12.57 -2.36 20.50
CA LEU A 771 -11.99 -3.04 19.33
C LEU A 771 -12.75 -4.27 18.82
N GLY A 772 -13.81 -4.72 19.51
CA GLY A 772 -14.63 -5.83 19.04
C GLY A 772 -16.12 -5.55 19.10
N ARG A 773 -16.90 -6.62 18.87
CA ARG A 773 -18.35 -6.55 18.65
C ARG A 773 -19.11 -6.31 19.95
N PRO A 774 -20.07 -5.38 19.99
CA PRO A 774 -21.02 -5.26 21.10
C PRO A 774 -21.95 -6.48 21.17
N SER A 775 -22.30 -6.90 22.38
CA SER A 775 -23.22 -8.02 22.61
C SER A 775 -24.67 -7.53 22.76
N LEU A 776 -25.57 -7.94 21.87
CA LEU A 776 -27.02 -7.67 21.96
C LEU A 776 -27.76 -8.93 22.44
N MET A 777 -28.49 -8.83 23.55
CA MET A 777 -29.05 -10.00 24.23
C MET A 777 -30.36 -9.72 24.98
N ALA A 778 -31.17 -10.76 25.16
CA ALA A 778 -32.33 -10.76 26.07
C ALA A 778 -31.90 -11.19 27.47
N LEU A 779 -32.38 -10.51 28.51
CA LEU A 779 -32.22 -10.92 29.91
C LEU A 779 -33.41 -11.76 30.37
N GLY A 780 -33.24 -12.47 31.49
CA GLY A 780 -34.32 -13.25 32.13
C GLY A 780 -35.55 -12.41 32.51
N SER A 781 -35.41 -11.09 32.65
CA SER A 781 -36.53 -10.15 32.86
C SER A 781 -37.39 -9.91 31.61
N GLY A 782 -36.95 -10.37 30.44
CA GLY A 782 -37.55 -10.07 29.14
C GLY A 782 -37.08 -8.75 28.51
N LYS A 783 -36.18 -8.01 29.19
CA LYS A 783 -35.57 -6.79 28.66
C LYS A 783 -34.42 -7.13 27.71
N PHE A 784 -34.29 -6.34 26.63
CA PHE A 784 -33.16 -6.40 25.71
C PHE A 784 -32.10 -5.37 26.06
N VAL A 785 -30.84 -5.79 26.04
CA VAL A 785 -29.70 -4.95 26.44
C VAL A 785 -28.52 -5.10 25.49
N VAL A 786 -27.69 -4.06 25.45
CA VAL A 786 -26.39 -4.06 24.80
C VAL A 786 -25.29 -4.06 25.87
N ALA A 787 -24.43 -5.07 25.86
CA ALA A 787 -23.26 -5.14 26.73
C ALA A 787 -21.99 -4.71 25.99
N VAL A 788 -21.21 -3.85 26.62
CA VAL A 788 -19.94 -3.31 26.08
C VAL A 788 -18.93 -3.13 27.21
N SER A 789 -17.65 -3.38 26.94
CA SER A 789 -16.55 -3.12 27.88
C SER A 789 -15.93 -1.75 27.66
N SER A 790 -15.08 -1.30 28.59
CA SER A 790 -14.27 -0.08 28.45
C SER A 790 -13.26 -0.12 27.31
N GLY A 791 -12.98 -1.28 26.73
CA GLY A 791 -12.02 -1.40 25.64
C GLY A 791 -10.59 -1.05 26.08
N ALA A 792 -9.76 -0.68 25.11
CA ALA A 792 -8.38 -0.22 25.34
C ALA A 792 -8.33 1.28 25.62
N ARG A 793 -7.43 1.72 26.51
CA ARG A 793 -7.26 3.15 26.87
C ARG A 793 -5.83 3.62 26.75
N ASP A 794 -5.64 4.91 26.44
CA ASP A 794 -4.33 5.54 26.33
C ASP A 794 -4.17 6.67 27.35
N PRO A 795 -3.19 6.59 28.29
CA PRO A 795 -2.30 5.43 28.55
C PRO A 795 -3.08 4.21 29.08
N GLU A 796 -2.48 3.01 28.96
CA GLU A 796 -3.08 1.77 29.47
C GLU A 796 -3.43 1.91 30.96
N SER A 797 -4.68 1.59 31.30
CA SER A 797 -5.21 1.74 32.66
C SER A 797 -5.29 0.40 33.38
N ARG A 798 -5.00 0.38 34.69
CA ARG A 798 -5.32 -0.76 35.57
C ARG A 798 -6.71 -0.52 36.18
N GLY A 799 -7.71 -1.06 35.51
CA GLY A 799 -9.13 -0.97 35.82
C GLY A 799 -9.94 -1.03 34.54
N GLY A 800 -11.12 -1.64 34.59
CA GLY A 800 -12.01 -1.75 33.44
C GLY A 800 -13.48 -1.71 33.85
N GLU A 801 -14.36 -1.41 32.90
CA GLU A 801 -15.80 -1.29 33.11
C GLU A 801 -16.55 -2.18 32.13
N ILE A 802 -17.68 -2.73 32.55
CA ILE A 802 -18.69 -3.30 31.65
C ILE A 802 -20.01 -2.55 31.87
N TRP A 803 -20.58 -2.01 30.79
CA TRP A 803 -21.90 -1.40 30.80
C TRP A 803 -22.93 -2.34 30.19
N LEU A 804 -24.11 -2.41 30.82
CA LEU A 804 -25.33 -2.92 30.21
C LEU A 804 -26.23 -1.73 29.90
N LEU A 805 -26.41 -1.46 28.62
CA LEU A 805 -27.24 -0.38 28.10
C LEU A 805 -28.62 -0.96 27.73
N ASP A 806 -29.70 -0.21 27.98
CA ASP A 806 -31.02 -0.57 27.47
C ASP A 806 -31.01 -0.48 25.94
N ALA A 807 -31.41 -1.56 25.25
CA ALA A 807 -31.38 -1.59 23.80
C ALA A 807 -32.31 -0.53 23.16
N ALA A 808 -33.36 -0.10 23.87
CA ALA A 808 -34.33 0.86 23.35
C ALA A 808 -33.80 2.30 23.34
N ASP A 809 -33.05 2.70 24.36
CA ASP A 809 -32.71 4.11 24.58
C ASP A 809 -31.25 4.37 25.00
N GLY A 810 -30.42 3.34 25.11
CA GLY A 810 -29.00 3.47 25.46
C GLY A 810 -28.72 3.86 26.91
N ARG A 811 -29.75 3.93 27.76
CA ARG A 811 -29.58 4.23 29.18
C ARG A 811 -28.76 3.15 29.87
N VAL A 812 -27.80 3.56 30.69
CA VAL A 812 -27.04 2.65 31.55
C VAL A 812 -27.98 2.01 32.57
N LEU A 813 -28.13 0.69 32.49
CA LEU A 813 -28.91 -0.11 33.44
C LEU A 813 -28.03 -0.68 34.55
N LYS A 814 -26.81 -1.09 34.18
CA LYS A 814 -25.77 -1.56 35.10
C LYS A 814 -24.40 -1.09 34.62
N ARG A 815 -23.56 -0.75 35.58
CA ARG A 815 -22.12 -0.51 35.43
C ARG A 815 -21.40 -1.48 36.36
N ILE A 816 -20.41 -2.20 35.83
CA ILE A 816 -19.67 -3.23 36.55
C ILE A 816 -18.19 -2.86 36.50
N HIS A 817 -17.66 -2.46 37.66
CA HIS A 817 -16.26 -2.12 37.82
C HIS A 817 -15.37 -3.36 38.06
N LEU A 818 -14.27 -3.46 37.31
CA LEU A 818 -13.24 -4.49 37.39
C LEU A 818 -11.88 -3.84 37.72
N PRO A 819 -11.51 -3.65 39.00
CA PRO A 819 -10.42 -2.75 39.40
C PRO A 819 -9.03 -3.20 38.97
N GLU A 820 -8.80 -4.50 38.80
CA GLU A 820 -7.49 -5.06 38.42
C GLU A 820 -7.39 -5.41 36.93
N ALA A 821 -8.42 -5.10 36.14
CA ALA A 821 -8.41 -5.41 34.72
C ALA A 821 -7.39 -4.55 33.95
N GLY A 822 -6.82 -5.10 32.89
CA GLY A 822 -6.10 -4.32 31.88
C GLY A 822 -7.05 -3.63 30.89
N ASP A 823 -6.58 -3.42 29.66
CA ASP A 823 -7.47 -3.15 28.53
C ASP A 823 -8.44 -4.33 28.38
N LEU A 824 -9.74 -4.05 28.51
CA LEU A 824 -10.76 -5.10 28.45
C LEU A 824 -11.10 -5.44 26.99
N GLY A 825 -11.06 -6.72 26.67
CA GLY A 825 -11.56 -7.26 25.41
C GLY A 825 -13.09 -7.19 25.30
N PRO A 826 -13.66 -7.67 24.18
CA PRO A 826 -15.10 -7.70 23.94
C PRO A 826 -15.84 -8.61 24.94
N VAL A 827 -17.10 -8.27 25.21
CA VAL A 827 -17.95 -9.02 26.14
C VAL A 827 -18.68 -10.14 25.40
N THR A 828 -18.55 -11.37 25.89
CA THR A 828 -19.32 -12.53 25.42
C THR A 828 -20.42 -12.85 26.42
N ALA A 829 -21.66 -12.97 25.95
CA ALA A 829 -22.81 -13.31 26.78
C ALA A 829 -23.31 -14.74 26.53
N ILE A 830 -23.75 -15.43 27.58
CA ILE A 830 -24.29 -16.79 27.49
C ILE A 830 -25.46 -16.99 28.47
N SER A 831 -26.35 -17.95 28.15
CA SER A 831 -27.23 -18.60 29.12
C SER A 831 -26.51 -19.80 29.73
N SER A 832 -26.16 -19.72 31.01
CA SER A 832 -25.61 -20.86 31.75
C SER A 832 -26.66 -21.94 32.03
N MET A 833 -27.94 -21.66 31.75
CA MET A 833 -29.08 -22.57 31.98
C MET A 833 -29.57 -23.23 30.69
N GLY A 834 -29.03 -22.84 29.53
CA GLY A 834 -29.44 -23.36 28.22
C GLY A 834 -30.78 -22.82 27.71
N ASP A 835 -31.28 -21.73 28.30
CA ASP A 835 -32.43 -20.99 27.77
C ASP A 835 -31.99 -19.88 26.80
N VAL A 836 -32.94 -19.10 26.28
CA VAL A 836 -32.70 -18.03 25.31
C VAL A 836 -32.41 -16.66 25.95
N THR A 837 -32.10 -16.64 27.25
CA THR A 837 -31.78 -15.42 28.01
C THR A 837 -30.38 -15.45 28.59
N ALA A 838 -29.63 -14.36 28.40
CA ALA A 838 -28.30 -14.23 28.96
C ALA A 838 -28.37 -13.98 30.47
N ASN A 839 -27.57 -14.75 31.23
CA ASN A 839 -27.42 -14.60 32.67
C ASN A 839 -25.95 -14.52 33.10
N ARG A 840 -25.00 -14.67 32.17
CA ARG A 840 -23.57 -14.64 32.44
C ARG A 840 -22.79 -13.96 31.32
N LEU A 841 -21.78 -13.19 31.70
CA LEU A 841 -20.85 -12.51 30.81
C LEU A 841 -19.40 -12.96 31.06
N TYR A 842 -18.62 -13.01 29.98
CA TYR A 842 -17.18 -13.22 30.02
C TYR A 842 -16.45 -12.12 29.25
N ALA A 843 -15.27 -11.71 29.74
CA ALA A 843 -14.38 -10.79 29.05
C ALA A 843 -12.92 -11.10 29.39
N GLY A 844 -12.05 -11.08 28.39
CA GLY A 844 -10.59 -11.13 28.57
C GLY A 844 -10.00 -9.75 28.86
N ASP A 845 -8.76 -9.68 29.31
CA ASP A 845 -8.00 -8.42 29.39
C ASP A 845 -6.52 -8.54 28.94
N SER A 846 -5.88 -7.39 28.73
CA SER A 846 -4.46 -7.30 28.35
C SER A 846 -3.47 -7.84 29.39
N LEU A 847 -3.91 -8.06 30.64
CA LEU A 847 -3.12 -8.64 31.73
C LEU A 847 -3.35 -10.14 31.90
N GLY A 848 -4.07 -10.76 30.97
CA GLY A 848 -4.32 -12.19 30.88
C GLY A 848 -5.44 -12.71 31.77
N SER A 849 -6.29 -11.84 32.29
CA SER A 849 -7.43 -12.24 33.13
C SER A 849 -8.66 -12.54 32.29
N LEU A 850 -9.30 -13.68 32.54
CA LEU A 850 -10.63 -14.01 32.05
C LEU A 850 -11.65 -13.72 33.16
N TRP A 851 -12.40 -12.64 33.01
CA TRP A 851 -13.42 -12.21 33.94
C TRP A 851 -14.74 -12.94 33.69
N ARG A 852 -15.46 -13.25 34.77
CA ARG A 852 -16.82 -13.79 34.75
C ARG A 852 -17.73 -12.89 35.59
N VAL A 853 -18.88 -12.53 35.03
CA VAL A 853 -19.91 -11.72 35.71
C VAL A 853 -21.26 -12.43 35.62
N ASP A 854 -21.95 -12.61 36.74
CA ASP A 854 -23.29 -13.21 36.77
C ASP A 854 -24.37 -12.13 36.92
N LEU A 855 -25.35 -12.13 36.03
CA LEU A 855 -26.40 -11.10 35.98
C LEU A 855 -27.57 -11.46 36.91
N ALA A 856 -27.58 -10.89 38.12
CA ALA A 856 -28.75 -10.91 39.00
C ALA A 856 -29.71 -9.76 38.63
N GLY A 857 -30.68 -10.00 37.74
CA GLY A 857 -31.68 -9.00 37.30
C GLY A 857 -31.15 -7.89 36.37
N ASP A 858 -31.96 -6.84 36.14
CA ASP A 858 -31.73 -5.81 35.11
C ASP A 858 -31.52 -4.36 35.65
N ALA A 859 -31.46 -4.17 36.97
CA ALA A 859 -31.16 -2.87 37.61
C ALA A 859 -30.14 -3.01 38.77
N GLY A 860 -29.30 -1.98 39.00
CA GLY A 860 -28.40 -1.88 40.17
C GLY A 860 -27.04 -1.21 39.89
N GLY A 861 -26.30 -0.83 40.95
CA GLY A 861 -24.94 -0.28 40.88
C GLY A 861 -23.90 -1.18 41.58
N ASP A 862 -22.78 -1.42 40.88
CA ASP A 862 -21.54 -2.13 41.23
C ASP A 862 -21.52 -3.59 41.72
N SER A 863 -20.54 -4.31 41.14
CA SER A 863 -20.06 -5.69 41.26
C SER A 863 -21.09 -6.83 41.21
N ALA A 864 -21.24 -7.37 39.99
CA ALA A 864 -21.89 -8.64 39.70
C ALA A 864 -20.87 -9.80 39.59
N VAL A 865 -19.62 -9.61 40.07
CA VAL A 865 -18.64 -10.71 40.15
C VAL A 865 -19.15 -11.70 41.22
N PRO A 866 -19.29 -12.99 40.88
CA PRO A 866 -19.86 -13.95 41.83
C PRO A 866 -19.02 -14.05 43.11
N PRO A 867 -19.66 -14.11 44.30
CA PRO A 867 -18.93 -14.26 45.57
C PRO A 867 -17.95 -15.45 45.59
N SER A 868 -18.24 -16.51 44.82
CA SER A 868 -17.37 -17.68 44.69
C SER A 868 -15.98 -17.37 44.10
N LEU A 869 -15.84 -16.26 43.38
CA LEU A 869 -14.58 -15.80 42.83
C LEU A 869 -13.87 -14.79 43.73
N ALA A 870 -14.51 -14.30 44.80
CA ALA A 870 -13.94 -13.33 45.74
C ALA A 870 -13.30 -12.10 45.06
N GLY A 871 -13.95 -11.59 43.99
CA GLY A 871 -13.46 -10.43 43.22
C GLY A 871 -12.31 -10.72 42.25
N LYS A 872 -11.90 -12.00 42.09
CA LYS A 872 -10.83 -12.43 41.17
C LYS A 872 -11.39 -12.85 39.81
N PRO A 873 -10.57 -12.88 38.75
CA PRO A 873 -10.98 -13.47 37.48
C PRO A 873 -11.24 -14.97 37.61
N LEU A 874 -12.05 -15.52 36.70
CA LEU A 874 -12.28 -16.96 36.59
C LEU A 874 -10.96 -17.68 36.25
N PHE A 875 -10.18 -17.11 35.34
CA PHE A 875 -8.89 -17.67 34.93
C PHE A 875 -7.84 -16.58 34.73
N ARG A 876 -6.56 -16.90 34.95
CA ARG A 876 -5.43 -16.04 34.56
C ARG A 876 -4.46 -16.81 33.66
N ALA A 877 -4.35 -16.39 32.40
CA ALA A 877 -3.47 -16.97 31.39
C ALA A 877 -2.00 -16.55 31.63
N LEU A 878 -1.13 -17.56 31.77
CA LEU A 878 0.28 -17.39 32.08
C LEU A 878 1.12 -18.28 31.14
N ALA A 879 2.13 -17.66 30.52
CA ALA A 879 3.15 -18.33 29.72
C ALA A 879 4.01 -19.26 30.60
N PRO A 880 4.85 -20.14 30.00
CA PRO A 880 5.61 -21.13 30.76
C PRO A 880 6.58 -20.50 31.77
N ASP A 881 7.03 -19.27 31.47
CA ASP A 881 7.91 -18.45 32.30
C ASP A 881 7.16 -17.68 33.42
N GLY A 882 5.83 -17.84 33.51
CA GLY A 882 4.97 -17.15 34.47
C GLY A 882 4.55 -15.74 34.07
N SER A 883 4.94 -15.25 32.89
CA SER A 883 4.52 -13.94 32.39
C SER A 883 3.04 -13.97 31.96
N PRO A 884 2.28 -12.87 32.14
CA PRO A 884 0.89 -12.81 31.68
C PRO A 884 0.76 -12.84 30.17
N GLN A 885 -0.25 -13.54 29.67
CA GLN A 885 -0.59 -13.61 28.25
C GLN A 885 -1.89 -12.86 27.97
N ALA A 886 -1.83 -11.80 27.16
CA ALA A 886 -2.98 -10.93 26.91
C ALA A 886 -4.15 -11.71 26.26
N ILE A 887 -5.38 -11.43 26.69
CA ILE A 887 -6.61 -11.95 26.07
C ILE A 887 -7.34 -10.76 25.45
N SER A 888 -6.93 -10.37 24.25
CA SER A 888 -7.43 -9.16 23.58
C SER A 888 -8.71 -9.37 22.76
N THR A 889 -9.02 -10.60 22.38
CA THR A 889 -10.13 -10.94 21.48
C THR A 889 -11.38 -11.37 22.26
N SER A 890 -12.52 -11.45 21.56
CA SER A 890 -13.73 -12.00 22.17
C SER A 890 -13.50 -13.48 22.47
N VAL A 891 -13.88 -13.90 23.68
CA VAL A 891 -13.86 -15.33 24.03
C VAL A 891 -15.07 -16.03 23.42
N ALA A 892 -14.96 -17.33 23.18
CA ALA A 892 -16.09 -18.18 22.81
C ALA A 892 -16.58 -18.92 24.07
N ALA A 893 -17.89 -19.03 24.27
CA ALA A 893 -18.45 -19.73 25.43
C ALA A 893 -19.63 -20.61 25.03
N ALA A 894 -19.57 -21.91 25.29
CA ALA A 894 -20.63 -22.86 24.95
C ALA A 894 -20.92 -23.82 26.10
N LEU A 895 -22.14 -24.36 26.10
CA LEU A 895 -22.48 -25.52 26.92
C LEU A 895 -21.94 -26.77 26.21
N ASP A 896 -21.16 -27.56 26.92
CA ASP A 896 -20.75 -28.87 26.42
C ASP A 896 -21.87 -29.92 26.56
N SER A 897 -21.62 -31.14 26.11
CA SER A 897 -22.58 -32.25 26.14
C SER A 897 -23.05 -32.63 27.55
N SER A 898 -22.35 -32.18 28.60
CA SER A 898 -22.73 -32.39 30.01
C SER A 898 -23.58 -31.25 30.58
N GLY A 899 -23.82 -30.17 29.80
CA GLY A 899 -24.52 -28.98 30.26
C GLY A 899 -23.64 -28.01 31.06
N GLN A 900 -22.32 -28.12 30.92
CA GLN A 900 -21.34 -27.28 31.60
C GLN A 900 -20.76 -26.22 30.67
N VAL A 901 -20.48 -25.01 31.19
CA VAL A 901 -19.95 -23.92 30.37
C VAL A 901 -18.44 -24.08 30.17
N ARG A 902 -18.01 -24.13 28.92
CA ARG A 902 -16.62 -24.07 28.49
C ARG A 902 -16.34 -22.73 27.85
N VAL A 903 -15.24 -22.10 28.26
CA VAL A 903 -14.77 -20.82 27.73
C VAL A 903 -13.49 -21.04 26.95
N LEU A 904 -13.50 -20.71 25.67
CA LEU A 904 -12.41 -20.94 24.72
C LEU A 904 -11.85 -19.62 24.22
N PHE A 905 -10.54 -19.49 24.25
CA PHE A 905 -9.85 -18.26 23.87
C PHE A 905 -8.40 -18.57 23.51
N GLY A 906 -7.82 -17.74 22.66
CA GLY A 906 -6.38 -17.72 22.45
C GLY A 906 -5.80 -16.44 23.03
N THR A 907 -4.49 -16.45 23.27
CA THR A 907 -3.78 -15.30 23.80
C THR A 907 -2.99 -14.58 22.71
N GLY A 908 -2.75 -13.28 22.93
CA GLY A 908 -2.15 -12.39 21.97
C GLY A 908 -2.65 -10.96 22.06
N ARG A 909 -1.89 -10.04 21.47
CA ARG A 909 -2.28 -8.64 21.22
C ARG A 909 -1.79 -8.20 19.84
N PHE A 910 -2.60 -7.43 19.14
CA PHE A 910 -2.28 -6.87 17.82
C PHE A 910 -3.05 -5.57 17.54
N TYR A 911 -2.89 -4.57 18.41
CA TYR A 911 -3.57 -3.28 18.26
C TYR A 911 -2.79 -2.09 18.82
N ARG A 912 -1.69 -2.30 19.56
CA ARG A 912 -0.80 -1.24 20.04
C ARG A 912 0.45 -1.14 19.17
N VAL A 913 1.05 0.05 19.15
CA VAL A 913 2.31 0.29 18.43
C VAL A 913 3.39 -0.70 18.89
N GLY A 914 4.04 -1.39 17.94
CA GLY A 914 5.07 -2.40 18.18
C GLY A 914 4.54 -3.83 18.37
N ASP A 915 3.23 -4.07 18.29
CA ASP A 915 2.70 -5.44 18.28
C ASP A 915 2.99 -6.18 16.96
N ASP A 916 3.38 -5.46 15.90
CA ASP A 916 3.83 -5.95 14.59
C ASP A 916 5.26 -6.51 14.58
N GLU A 917 6.01 -6.34 15.67
CA GLU A 917 7.37 -6.88 15.80
C GLU A 917 7.36 -8.36 16.22
N PRO A 918 8.30 -9.18 15.71
CA PRO A 918 8.49 -10.55 16.18
C PRO A 918 8.74 -10.60 17.69
N SER A 919 7.99 -11.45 18.39
CA SER A 919 8.12 -11.65 19.84
C SER A 919 8.54 -13.08 20.14
N ALA A 920 9.58 -13.25 20.97
CA ALA A 920 10.00 -14.55 21.48
C ALA A 920 9.09 -15.07 22.61
N LYS A 921 7.95 -14.42 22.86
CA LYS A 921 7.00 -14.81 23.90
C LYS A 921 6.09 -15.92 23.39
N THR A 922 5.94 -16.97 24.20
CA THR A 922 4.97 -18.04 23.95
C THR A 922 3.56 -17.53 24.21
N GLU A 923 2.70 -17.54 23.20
CA GLU A 923 1.24 -17.39 23.33
C GLU A 923 0.58 -18.79 23.29
N SER A 924 -0.68 -18.91 23.72
CA SER A 924 -1.34 -20.21 23.91
C SER A 924 -2.84 -20.16 23.59
N LEU A 925 -3.40 -21.31 23.23
CA LEU A 925 -4.84 -21.54 23.13
C LEU A 925 -5.34 -22.26 24.38
N TYR A 926 -6.53 -21.90 24.84
CA TYR A 926 -7.12 -22.41 26.07
C TYR A 926 -8.57 -22.84 25.86
N GLY A 927 -8.97 -23.91 26.55
CA GLY A 927 -10.35 -24.25 26.83
C GLY A 927 -10.52 -24.44 28.33
N VAL A 928 -11.19 -23.51 29.00
CA VAL A 928 -11.35 -23.48 30.47
C VAL A 928 -12.77 -23.89 30.85
N PHE A 929 -12.89 -24.81 31.80
CA PHE A 929 -14.17 -25.20 32.38
C PHE A 929 -14.57 -24.23 33.52
N ASP A 930 -15.74 -23.59 33.39
CA ASP A 930 -16.29 -22.73 34.43
C ASP A 930 -17.05 -23.54 35.51
N ASP A 931 -16.31 -23.95 36.53
CA ASP A 931 -16.84 -24.56 37.77
C ASP A 931 -17.04 -23.54 38.91
N GLY A 932 -16.90 -22.25 38.61
CA GLY A 932 -17.03 -21.15 39.54
C GLY A 932 -15.92 -20.93 40.56
N ARG A 933 -14.75 -21.56 40.36
CA ARG A 933 -13.54 -21.29 41.15
C ARG A 933 -12.51 -20.53 40.32
N SER A 934 -11.79 -19.59 40.93
CA SER A 934 -10.67 -18.90 40.27
C SER A 934 -9.49 -19.86 40.06
N LEU A 935 -8.82 -19.78 38.90
CA LEU A 935 -7.61 -20.54 38.57
C LEU A 935 -6.55 -19.60 37.97
N ALA A 936 -5.28 -19.77 38.34
CA ALA A 936 -4.18 -19.00 37.76
C ALA A 936 -3.15 -19.95 37.13
N GLY A 937 -2.84 -19.74 35.86
CA GLY A 937 -1.90 -20.54 35.10
C GLY A 937 -2.41 -21.94 34.74
N ARG A 938 -1.47 -22.82 34.42
CA ARG A 938 -1.72 -24.11 33.73
C ARG A 938 -1.76 -25.34 34.63
N SER A 939 -1.65 -25.19 35.96
CA SER A 939 -1.44 -26.32 36.89
C SER A 939 -2.61 -27.29 36.99
N GLU A 940 -3.84 -26.84 36.72
CA GLU A 940 -5.06 -27.65 36.74
C GLU A 940 -5.61 -27.89 35.31
N LEU A 941 -4.85 -27.52 34.27
CA LEU A 941 -5.20 -27.74 32.87
C LEU A 941 -4.35 -28.85 32.26
N LEU A 942 -4.90 -29.54 31.26
CA LEU A 942 -4.19 -30.58 30.53
C LEU A 942 -3.48 -30.00 29.29
N PRO A 943 -2.18 -30.31 29.07
CA PRO A 943 -1.54 -29.99 27.80
C PRO A 943 -2.11 -30.84 26.67
N VAL A 944 -2.30 -30.25 25.49
CA VAL A 944 -2.71 -30.97 24.27
C VAL A 944 -1.46 -31.50 23.52
N PRO A 945 -1.38 -32.80 23.17
CA PRO A 945 -2.35 -33.87 23.44
C PRO A 945 -2.21 -34.48 24.85
N GLY A 946 -3.34 -34.79 25.50
CA GLY A 946 -3.41 -35.41 26.84
C GLY A 946 -4.84 -35.90 27.16
N LYS A 947 -4.99 -36.96 27.97
CA LYS A 947 -6.31 -37.57 28.29
C LYS A 947 -6.91 -37.06 29.61
N ASP A 948 -8.24 -36.88 29.57
CA ASP A 948 -9.23 -36.51 30.60
C ASP A 948 -8.80 -36.46 32.07
N GLY A 949 -9.20 -35.39 32.77
CA GLY A 949 -9.03 -35.25 34.23
C GLY A 949 -8.68 -33.86 34.79
N GLY A 950 -8.75 -32.77 34.00
CA GLY A 950 -8.43 -31.40 34.44
C GLY A 950 -9.61 -30.42 34.29
N ARG A 951 -9.43 -29.17 34.74
CA ARG A 951 -10.42 -28.06 34.63
C ARG A 951 -10.37 -27.38 33.25
N GLY A 952 -9.93 -28.10 32.22
CA GLY A 952 -9.73 -27.59 30.87
C GLY A 952 -8.43 -28.09 30.23
N TRP A 953 -8.07 -27.46 29.11
CA TRP A 953 -6.89 -27.78 28.32
C TRP A 953 -6.16 -26.53 27.86
N TYR A 954 -4.89 -26.70 27.46
CA TYR A 954 -4.10 -25.66 26.79
C TYR A 954 -3.21 -26.23 25.66
N LEU A 955 -2.94 -25.40 24.66
CA LEU A 955 -1.99 -25.66 23.58
C LEU A 955 -1.05 -24.45 23.43
N ASP A 956 0.24 -24.63 23.71
CA ASP A 956 1.24 -23.58 23.49
C ASP A 956 1.54 -23.43 21.99
N LEU A 957 1.55 -22.18 21.52
CA LEU A 957 1.98 -21.81 20.17
C LEU A 957 3.51 -21.69 20.11
N PRO A 958 4.13 -21.84 18.92
CA PRO A 958 5.56 -21.62 18.78
C PRO A 958 5.96 -20.19 19.21
N ALA A 959 7.16 -20.06 19.80
CA ALA A 959 7.68 -18.79 20.32
C ALA A 959 8.34 -17.93 19.23
N ASP A 960 7.68 -17.82 18.08
CA ASP A 960 8.08 -17.09 16.87
C ASP A 960 7.08 -15.98 16.50
N GLY A 961 6.14 -15.68 17.41
CA GLY A 961 5.19 -14.56 17.29
C GLY A 961 3.76 -14.96 16.94
N TRP A 962 3.46 -16.25 16.74
CA TRP A 962 2.08 -16.75 16.55
C TRP A 962 1.19 -16.39 17.72
N ARG A 963 0.00 -15.87 17.41
CA ARG A 963 -0.97 -15.41 18.39
C ARG A 963 -2.39 -15.46 17.83
N ALA A 964 -3.39 -15.54 18.71
CA ALA A 964 -4.79 -15.48 18.31
C ALA A 964 -5.33 -14.05 18.40
N VAL A 965 -5.90 -13.54 17.31
CA VAL A 965 -6.42 -12.15 17.24
C VAL A 965 -7.87 -12.07 16.76
N GLU A 966 -8.53 -13.22 16.61
CA GLU A 966 -9.96 -13.31 16.29
C GLU A 966 -10.72 -14.12 17.36
N GLN A 967 -12.05 -13.98 17.37
CA GLN A 967 -12.91 -14.83 18.19
C GLN A 967 -12.87 -16.28 17.66
N PRO A 968 -12.68 -17.28 18.54
CA PRO A 968 -12.76 -18.68 18.12
C PRO A 968 -14.17 -19.04 17.62
N GLN A 969 -14.26 -19.74 16.50
CA GLN A 969 -15.52 -20.15 15.89
C GLN A 969 -15.91 -21.53 16.40
N ILE A 970 -17.00 -21.65 17.15
CA ILE A 970 -17.51 -22.97 17.60
C ILE A 970 -18.63 -23.42 16.67
N ARG A 971 -18.67 -24.72 16.39
CA ARG A 971 -19.75 -25.35 15.63
C ARG A 971 -20.17 -26.66 16.28
N ASP A 972 -21.47 -26.93 16.23
CA ASP A 972 -22.13 -28.15 16.66
C ASP A 972 -21.89 -28.54 18.14
N GLY A 973 -21.42 -27.59 18.97
CA GLY A 973 -21.09 -27.82 20.38
C GLY A 973 -19.94 -28.82 20.60
N THR A 974 -19.15 -29.12 19.55
CA THR A 974 -18.06 -30.10 19.59
C THR A 974 -16.75 -29.55 19.03
N LEU A 975 -16.80 -28.62 18.09
CA LEU A 975 -15.63 -28.13 17.35
C LEU A 975 -15.33 -26.68 17.66
N VAL A 976 -14.04 -26.33 17.72
CA VAL A 976 -13.58 -24.94 17.74
C VAL A 976 -12.49 -24.70 16.70
N LEU A 977 -12.64 -23.65 15.88
CA LEU A 977 -11.61 -23.14 14.97
C LEU A 977 -10.99 -21.88 15.55
N PHE A 978 -9.65 -21.85 15.60
CA PHE A 978 -8.84 -20.67 15.91
C PHE A 978 -8.12 -20.19 14.65
N ASN A 979 -8.24 -18.90 14.35
CA ASN A 979 -7.38 -18.21 13.39
C ASN A 979 -6.20 -17.57 14.12
N LEU A 980 -5.00 -17.74 13.57
CA LEU A 980 -3.75 -17.27 14.12
C LEU A 980 -3.06 -16.33 13.14
N ILE A 981 -2.34 -15.36 13.69
CA ILE A 981 -1.42 -14.51 12.93
C ILE A 981 -0.03 -14.51 13.56
N ALA A 982 0.99 -14.21 12.77
CA ALA A 982 2.33 -13.88 13.22
C ALA A 982 2.91 -12.78 12.33
N PRO A 983 3.86 -11.95 12.81
CA PRO A 983 4.68 -11.14 11.92
C PRO A 983 5.28 -12.01 10.81
N GLY A 984 5.23 -11.57 9.56
CA GLY A 984 5.85 -12.31 8.47
C GLY A 984 7.38 -12.22 8.47
N ASP A 985 8.03 -13.03 7.63
CA ASP A 985 9.51 -13.14 7.58
C ASP A 985 10.19 -11.82 7.13
N ASP A 986 9.44 -10.97 6.42
CA ASP A 986 9.88 -9.65 5.98
C ASP A 986 8.69 -8.67 6.06
N PRO A 987 8.65 -7.78 7.06
CA PRO A 987 7.53 -6.86 7.27
C PRO A 987 7.30 -5.90 6.09
N CYS A 988 8.24 -5.82 5.16
CA CYS A 988 8.17 -4.98 3.96
C CYS A 988 7.45 -5.62 2.77
N SER A 989 7.37 -6.94 2.73
CA SER A 989 6.76 -7.68 1.62
C SER A 989 5.70 -8.68 2.06
N ASP A 990 5.66 -9.00 3.34
CA ASP A 990 4.70 -9.91 3.97
C ASP A 990 4.53 -9.50 5.44
N PRO A 991 3.72 -8.47 5.76
CA PRO A 991 3.61 -7.95 7.12
C PRO A 991 3.02 -8.98 8.09
N LEU A 992 2.22 -9.95 7.60
CA LEU A 992 1.59 -10.97 8.43
C LEU A 992 1.55 -12.35 7.75
N ALA A 993 1.91 -13.36 8.52
CA ALA A 993 1.60 -14.76 8.22
C ALA A 993 0.28 -15.17 8.90
N HIS A 994 -0.51 -15.99 8.22
CA HIS A 994 -1.78 -16.53 8.73
C HIS A 994 -1.75 -18.05 8.87
N ALA A 995 -2.43 -18.57 9.90
CA ALA A 995 -2.64 -19.99 10.13
C ALA A 995 -4.00 -20.26 10.80
N SER A 996 -4.45 -21.51 10.77
CA SER A 996 -5.75 -21.93 11.31
C SER A 996 -5.67 -23.31 11.99
N VAL A 997 -6.35 -23.49 13.13
CA VAL A 997 -6.32 -24.73 13.91
C VAL A 997 -7.73 -25.12 14.35
N VAL A 998 -8.14 -26.37 14.06
CA VAL A 998 -9.44 -26.94 14.49
C VAL A 998 -9.21 -27.97 15.60
N LEU A 999 -9.89 -27.80 16.74
CA LEU A 999 -9.77 -28.64 17.93
C LEU A 999 -11.15 -29.10 18.42
N ASP A 1000 -11.19 -30.19 19.17
CA ASP A 1000 -12.36 -30.59 19.96
C ASP A 1000 -12.53 -29.68 21.19
N ILE A 1001 -13.76 -29.23 21.47
CA ILE A 1001 -14.05 -28.30 22.57
C ILE A 1001 -13.75 -28.92 23.95
N GLY A 1002 -13.95 -30.23 24.09
CA GLY A 1002 -13.86 -30.95 25.35
C GLY A 1002 -12.42 -31.25 25.76
N SER A 1003 -11.70 -31.88 24.84
CA SER A 1003 -10.35 -32.44 25.02
C SER A 1003 -9.24 -31.55 24.49
N GLY A 1004 -9.55 -30.64 23.56
CA GLY A 1004 -8.54 -29.90 22.80
C GLY A 1004 -7.80 -30.77 21.79
N GLU A 1005 -8.16 -32.05 21.63
CA GLU A 1005 -7.50 -32.93 20.65
C GLU A 1005 -7.76 -32.46 19.22
N ARG A 1006 -6.76 -32.67 18.36
CA ARG A 1006 -6.90 -32.40 16.92
C ARG A 1006 -7.73 -33.49 16.27
N LEU A 1007 -8.66 -33.07 15.41
CA LEU A 1007 -9.51 -34.00 14.69
C LEU A 1007 -8.85 -34.45 13.37
N ALA A 1008 -8.89 -35.75 13.12
CA ALA A 1008 -8.41 -36.35 11.87
C ALA A 1008 -9.26 -35.85 10.69
N GLY A 1009 -8.63 -35.29 9.65
CA GLY A 1009 -9.32 -34.64 8.52
C GLY A 1009 -9.45 -33.12 8.62
N GLY A 1010 -9.05 -32.50 9.74
CA GLY A 1010 -8.77 -31.07 9.80
C GLY A 1010 -7.63 -30.67 8.85
N LEU A 1011 -7.53 -29.38 8.50
CA LEU A 1011 -6.57 -28.79 7.56
C LEU A 1011 -5.21 -29.52 7.52
N PRO A 1012 -4.60 -29.72 6.34
CA PRO A 1012 -3.42 -30.56 6.14
C PRO A 1012 -2.41 -30.44 7.27
N SER A 1013 -1.99 -31.60 7.78
CA SER A 1013 -1.21 -31.88 9.00
C SER A 1013 0.14 -31.18 9.19
N ALA A 1014 0.48 -30.17 8.38
CA ALA A 1014 1.75 -29.45 8.43
C ALA A 1014 1.76 -28.22 9.37
N VAL A 1015 0.62 -27.77 9.90
CA VAL A 1015 0.49 -26.40 10.42
C VAL A 1015 1.15 -26.15 11.80
N MET A 1016 1.55 -27.15 12.58
CA MET A 1016 2.01 -26.90 13.96
C MET A 1016 3.05 -27.91 14.50
N ALA A 1017 3.75 -28.65 13.62
CA ALA A 1017 4.93 -29.42 14.02
C ALA A 1017 6.02 -29.12 13.00
N GLY A 1018 7.07 -28.44 13.44
CA GLY A 1018 8.05 -27.77 12.59
C GLY A 1018 8.59 -28.62 11.44
N SER A 1019 8.46 -28.09 10.22
CA SER A 1019 9.60 -27.72 9.38
C SER A 1019 9.18 -27.06 8.05
N ASP A 1020 7.90 -26.99 7.70
CA ASP A 1020 7.40 -26.17 6.60
C ASP A 1020 6.02 -25.61 6.95
N VAL A 1021 5.98 -24.33 7.35
CA VAL A 1021 4.74 -23.60 7.65
C VAL A 1021 3.95 -23.48 6.35
N ALA A 1022 2.78 -24.10 6.26
CA ALA A 1022 1.84 -23.81 5.18
C ALA A 1022 1.20 -22.44 5.44
N GLN A 1023 1.97 -21.36 5.19
CA GLN A 1023 1.52 -19.98 5.25
C GLN A 1023 0.30 -19.81 4.35
N GLN A 1024 -0.83 -19.40 4.94
CA GLN A 1024 -2.03 -19.03 4.19
C GLN A 1024 -2.01 -17.52 3.88
N SER A 1025 -2.72 -17.10 2.84
CA SER A 1025 -2.80 -15.68 2.48
C SER A 1025 -3.83 -14.92 3.33
N SER A 1026 -4.59 -15.63 4.19
CA SER A 1026 -5.57 -15.10 5.13
C SER A 1026 -5.90 -16.11 6.24
N GLY A 1027 -6.70 -15.69 7.23
CA GLY A 1027 -7.39 -16.61 8.15
C GLY A 1027 -8.47 -17.45 7.45
N ALA A 1028 -9.00 -18.45 8.16
CA ALA A 1028 -10.02 -19.36 7.66
C ALA A 1028 -11.43 -19.09 8.22
N LEU A 1029 -12.45 -19.54 7.48
CA LEU A 1029 -13.86 -19.41 7.86
C LEU A 1029 -14.57 -20.76 7.77
N LEU A 1030 -15.32 -21.13 8.80
CA LEU A 1030 -16.22 -22.29 8.76
C LEU A 1030 -17.60 -21.89 8.22
N GLN A 1031 -18.01 -22.52 7.10
CA GLN A 1031 -19.35 -22.39 6.52
C GLN A 1031 -20.05 -23.77 6.47
N SER A 1032 -21.28 -23.84 6.98
CA SER A 1032 -22.14 -25.02 6.86
C SER A 1032 -22.99 -24.95 5.61
N ASP A 1033 -23.16 -26.07 4.90
CA ASP A 1033 -24.17 -26.18 3.86
C ASP A 1033 -25.55 -26.57 4.44
N PRO A 1034 -26.65 -26.39 3.70
CA PRO A 1034 -27.99 -26.79 4.14
C PRO A 1034 -28.17 -28.30 4.38
N ALA A 1035 -27.26 -29.14 3.88
CA ALA A 1035 -27.25 -30.59 4.04
C ALA A 1035 -26.42 -31.05 5.26
N GLY A 1036 -25.79 -30.13 5.99
CA GLY A 1036 -24.98 -30.38 7.18
C GLY A 1036 -23.48 -30.67 6.90
N ALA A 1037 -23.01 -30.50 5.67
CA ALA A 1037 -21.57 -30.58 5.37
C ALA A 1037 -20.86 -29.29 5.78
N LEU A 1038 -19.66 -29.42 6.36
CA LEU A 1038 -18.83 -28.28 6.77
C LEU A 1038 -17.76 -28.00 5.71
N ARG A 1039 -17.55 -26.72 5.40
CA ARG A 1039 -16.52 -26.24 4.46
C ARG A 1039 -15.62 -25.25 5.19
N ILE A 1040 -14.31 -25.38 4.97
CA ILE A 1040 -13.33 -24.37 5.37
C ILE A 1040 -13.03 -23.52 4.13
N LEU A 1041 -13.19 -22.21 4.27
CA LEU A 1041 -12.90 -21.22 3.24
C LEU A 1041 -11.68 -20.40 3.66
N GLY A 1042 -10.79 -20.11 2.71
CA GLY A 1042 -9.70 -19.15 2.83
C GLY A 1042 -9.51 -18.40 1.52
N VAL A 1043 -8.48 -17.56 1.40
CA VAL A 1043 -8.12 -16.92 0.12
C VAL A 1043 -6.65 -17.12 -0.26
N ASP A 1044 -6.37 -16.94 -1.55
CA ASP A 1044 -5.02 -16.83 -2.11
C ASP A 1044 -4.46 -15.39 -2.01
N ARG A 1045 -3.23 -15.19 -2.49
CA ARG A 1045 -2.49 -13.92 -2.39
C ARG A 1045 -3.14 -12.76 -3.17
N ASP A 1046 -4.01 -13.09 -4.14
CA ASP A 1046 -4.77 -12.10 -4.91
C ASP A 1046 -6.15 -11.82 -4.28
N GLY A 1047 -6.42 -12.40 -3.09
CA GLY A 1047 -7.71 -12.37 -2.42
C GLY A 1047 -8.77 -13.24 -3.06
N ARG A 1048 -8.38 -14.17 -3.93
CA ARG A 1048 -9.33 -15.11 -4.52
C ARG A 1048 -9.62 -16.24 -3.56
N PRO A 1049 -10.86 -16.70 -3.51
CA PRO A 1049 -11.23 -17.82 -2.66
C PRO A 1049 -10.62 -19.16 -2.98
N GLN A 1050 -10.44 -19.92 -1.90
CA GLN A 1050 -10.31 -21.36 -1.95
C GLN A 1050 -11.19 -22.00 -0.88
N GLY A 1051 -11.94 -23.03 -1.26
CA GLY A 1051 -12.79 -23.79 -0.35
C GLY A 1051 -12.41 -25.26 -0.35
N GLN A 1052 -12.40 -25.87 0.85
CA GLN A 1052 -12.25 -27.31 1.01
C GLN A 1052 -13.40 -27.86 1.85
N ALA A 1053 -14.02 -28.96 1.40
CA ALA A 1053 -15.00 -29.69 2.20
C ALA A 1053 -14.29 -30.45 3.34
N VAL A 1054 -14.89 -30.46 4.52
CA VAL A 1054 -14.44 -31.21 5.69
C VAL A 1054 -15.41 -32.35 5.93
N ASP A 1055 -14.93 -33.58 5.79
CA ASP A 1055 -15.70 -34.77 6.15
C ASP A 1055 -15.74 -34.91 7.68
N LEU A 1056 -16.93 -34.80 8.27
CA LEU A 1056 -17.14 -34.95 9.71
C LEU A 1056 -18.00 -36.19 10.04
N PRO A 1057 -17.77 -36.84 11.19
CA PRO A 1057 -18.66 -37.88 11.69
C PRO A 1057 -20.06 -37.28 11.96
N ARG A 1058 -21.09 -37.83 11.31
CA ARG A 1058 -22.49 -37.44 11.50
C ARG A 1058 -22.97 -37.78 12.92
N ASN A 1059 -22.80 -36.89 13.90
CA ASN A 1059 -23.52 -36.93 15.18
C ASN A 1059 -23.37 -35.61 15.94
N SER A 1060 -24.37 -34.75 15.90
CA SER A 1060 -24.49 -33.55 16.77
C SER A 1060 -25.91 -32.98 16.58
N GLY A 1061 -26.71 -32.62 17.57
CA GLY A 1061 -26.42 -32.05 18.89
C GLY A 1061 -27.06 -30.66 18.94
N ARG A 1062 -27.88 -30.34 19.95
CA ARG A 1062 -28.71 -29.11 19.98
C ARG A 1062 -27.88 -27.82 19.96
N LYS A 1063 -28.32 -26.85 19.15
CA LYS A 1063 -27.70 -25.53 18.89
C LYS A 1063 -27.54 -24.67 20.14
N ALA A 1064 -26.33 -24.20 20.41
CA ALA A 1064 -26.09 -23.06 21.31
C ALA A 1064 -26.42 -21.73 20.59
N TRP A 1065 -27.02 -20.79 21.31
CA TRP A 1065 -27.69 -19.56 20.83
C TRP A 1065 -26.83 -18.59 19.99
N TRP A 1066 -25.51 -18.76 19.91
CA TRP A 1066 -24.61 -17.83 19.24
C TRP A 1066 -23.89 -18.42 18.00
N GLU A 1067 -24.02 -19.71 17.72
CA GLU A 1067 -23.27 -20.42 16.66
C GLU A 1067 -24.06 -20.63 15.35
N SER A 1068 -25.16 -19.89 15.13
CA SER A 1068 -25.88 -19.91 13.84
C SER A 1068 -25.60 -18.69 12.95
N ARG A 1069 -24.54 -17.94 13.26
CA ARG A 1069 -24.09 -16.79 12.46
C ARG A 1069 -22.69 -17.00 11.92
#